data_AF-A0A1H0Y3B2-F1
#
_entry.id   AF-A0A1H0Y3B2-F1
#
_cell.length_a   1.000
_cell.length_b   1.000
_cell.length_c   1.000
_cell.angle_alpha   90.00
_cell.angle_beta   90.00
_cell.angle_gamma   90.00
#
_symmetry.space_group_name_H-M   'P 1'
#
loop_
_entity.id
_entity.type
_entity.pdbx_description
1 polymer ?
#
loop_
_entity_poly.entity_id
_entity_poly.type
_entity_poly.pdbx_seq_one_letter_code
_entity_poly.pdbx_strand_id
1 'polypeptide(L)'
;MSVRRPLTVASLVLALTALPVVDLPAVAVQPHPVPTGVDVVPLADDPGQEVTEDRDAARGTSTFTVVPEEGADLLGVTWEEGAAASTAWVRVHEDGAWGAWTALPVDDEGGPDAGTPEAAQARPGTEPLWVGGADEVQVRLAERAADGAALAVVDTATSAADGVGTTGPLARAEAAPAGAPVVHSRAQWGADESLRTCTPSYSSQLQAAVVHHTADANNAYSREQVPAMLRSIYAYHVSARGWCDVGYNALVDRFGRIWEGRAGGIERGVVGAHAGGFNTGTFGVSMIGNYSTEAPPAAMLEAVSQVVAWKAYLNDFDPRGTARLTAAASSATTARYPAGQVVTVPAVLGHRDVGLTECPGNAGYAKLGQVRDRAAELVRTSGYVEVSGEARAVWMASGGAGGYLGHPTGYGRATAAGGWAQDFDRGTIAWSPATGAHAVKGQIDALWAQEGESTSFLGYPVAEERCGLAGGGCTQAFQRGTIAWTPAIGARSVKGEMNASWTGDGAQAGYLGYPTAAERCGLPGGGCSQAFERGATSWSPATGAVRVKGSIEDVWTGEGAHAGYLGHPTANERCGLAGGGCTQRFERGTVAWSPATGARSVKGSIDASWRADGAQAGYLGYPTAPERCGLAGGGCTQAFERGTIAWSPATGASRVKGQIDAAWRAGGAQDGALGYPTGEELLTAVGWTQAFQTGRITVTRDGRTLLT
;
A
#
# COMPACT_ATOMS: atom_id res chain seq x y z
N MET A 1 37.83 -51.66 -73.78
CA MET A 1 38.79 -50.66 -74.31
C MET A 1 38.23 -49.27 -74.04
N SER A 2 39.11 -48.32 -73.72
CA SER A 2 38.87 -46.91 -73.45
C SER A 2 38.41 -46.54 -72.02
N VAL A 3 39.40 -46.26 -71.16
CA VAL A 3 39.26 -45.56 -69.88
C VAL A 3 39.66 -44.10 -70.11
N ARG A 4 38.77 -43.16 -69.79
CA ARG A 4 39.04 -41.71 -69.81
C ARG A 4 39.51 -41.25 -68.42
N ARG A 5 40.63 -40.51 -68.39
CA ARG A 5 41.00 -39.57 -67.31
C ARG A 5 41.10 -38.18 -67.92
N PRO A 6 40.53 -37.11 -67.31
CA PRO A 6 40.88 -35.74 -67.64
C PRO A 6 41.82 -35.11 -66.61
N LEU A 7 42.58 -34.14 -67.11
CA LEU A 7 43.67 -33.39 -66.49
C LEU A 7 43.22 -32.48 -65.33
N THR A 8 44.14 -32.29 -64.38
CA THR A 8 44.11 -31.27 -63.33
C THR A 8 45.07 -30.13 -63.71
N VAL A 9 44.60 -28.88 -63.67
CA VAL A 9 45.42 -27.68 -63.87
C VAL A 9 45.68 -27.04 -62.50
N ALA A 10 46.94 -26.72 -62.23
CA ALA A 10 47.42 -26.15 -60.97
C ALA A 10 47.12 -24.64 -60.89
N SER A 11 46.54 -24.21 -59.77
CA SER A 11 46.32 -22.79 -59.43
C SER A 11 47.40 -22.28 -58.49
N LEU A 12 47.94 -21.12 -58.83
CA LEU A 12 48.91 -20.33 -58.07
C LEU A 12 48.24 -19.72 -56.83
N VAL A 13 48.78 -19.95 -55.63
CA VAL A 13 48.28 -19.37 -54.37
C VAL A 13 49.02 -18.06 -54.10
N LEU A 14 48.28 -16.94 -54.07
CA LEU A 14 48.73 -15.65 -53.56
C LEU A 14 48.27 -15.54 -52.09
N ALA A 15 49.21 -15.46 -51.15
CA ALA A 15 48.90 -15.27 -49.73
C ALA A 15 48.61 -13.79 -49.45
N LEU A 16 47.33 -13.43 -49.28
CA LEU A 16 46.91 -12.17 -48.65
C LEU A 16 46.91 -12.37 -47.14
N THR A 17 47.75 -11.62 -46.42
CA THR A 17 47.68 -11.52 -44.96
C THR A 17 46.42 -10.75 -44.57
N ALA A 18 45.45 -11.44 -43.97
CA ALA A 18 44.28 -10.82 -43.36
C ALA A 18 44.70 -10.04 -42.11
N LEU A 19 44.50 -8.73 -42.11
CA LEU A 19 44.48 -7.94 -40.88
C LEU A 19 43.22 -8.31 -40.09
N PRO A 20 43.28 -8.47 -38.75
CA PRO A 20 42.09 -8.72 -37.96
C PRO A 20 41.20 -7.47 -38.01
N VAL A 21 39.99 -7.62 -38.55
CA VAL A 21 38.91 -6.66 -38.30
C VAL A 21 38.56 -6.81 -36.82
N VAL A 22 39.03 -5.87 -36.02
CA VAL A 22 38.54 -5.70 -34.65
C VAL A 22 37.16 -5.08 -34.79
N ASP A 23 36.11 -5.89 -34.63
CA ASP A 23 34.77 -5.37 -34.35
C ASP A 23 34.87 -4.65 -33.00
N LEU A 24 35.02 -3.33 -33.04
CA LEU A 24 34.85 -2.51 -31.85
C LEU A 24 33.39 -2.64 -31.44
N PRO A 25 33.07 -3.02 -30.19
CA PRO A 25 31.69 -3.02 -29.74
C PRO A 25 31.14 -1.60 -29.93
N ALA A 26 30.04 -1.46 -30.65
CA ALA A 26 29.32 -0.19 -30.75
C ALA A 26 29.08 0.32 -29.33
N VAL A 27 29.68 1.47 -28.98
CA VAL A 27 29.47 2.10 -27.69
C VAL A 27 27.97 2.36 -27.58
N ALA A 28 27.31 1.73 -26.60
CA ALA A 28 25.90 1.96 -26.33
C ALA A 28 25.72 3.43 -25.94
N VAL A 29 25.25 4.26 -26.87
CA VAL A 29 24.96 5.67 -26.62
C VAL A 29 23.83 5.72 -25.60
N GLN A 30 24.10 6.26 -24.42
CA GLN A 30 23.10 6.41 -23.37
C GLN A 30 22.28 7.68 -23.59
N PRO A 31 20.94 7.63 -23.46
CA PRO A 31 20.12 8.82 -23.38
C PRO A 31 20.58 9.73 -22.24
N HIS A 32 20.63 11.03 -22.50
CA HIS A 32 20.96 12.07 -21.53
C HIS A 32 20.08 13.30 -21.80
N PRO A 33 19.87 14.19 -20.81
CA PRO A 33 19.18 15.45 -21.04
C PRO A 33 19.82 16.24 -22.19
N VAL A 34 19.00 16.70 -23.14
CA VAL A 34 19.45 17.52 -24.27
C VAL A 34 18.84 18.92 -24.10
N PRO A 35 19.65 19.96 -23.91
CA PRO A 35 19.17 21.34 -23.83
C PRO A 35 18.41 21.75 -25.09
N THR A 36 17.45 22.66 -24.92
CA THR A 36 16.60 23.17 -26.00
C THR A 36 16.49 24.68 -25.85
N GLY A 37 16.84 25.42 -26.91
CA GLY A 37 16.75 26.87 -26.96
C GLY A 37 15.31 27.30 -27.26
N VAL A 38 14.86 28.38 -26.62
CA VAL A 38 13.56 29.00 -26.92
C VAL A 38 13.73 30.50 -26.98
N ASP A 39 13.50 31.06 -28.16
CA ASP A 39 13.46 32.49 -28.40
C ASP A 39 12.01 32.95 -28.56
N VAL A 40 11.59 33.90 -27.71
CA VAL A 40 10.26 34.48 -27.76
C VAL A 40 10.35 35.85 -28.42
N VAL A 41 9.99 35.91 -29.70
CA VAL A 41 10.12 37.07 -30.58
C VAL A 41 8.81 37.88 -30.59
N PRO A 42 8.76 39.12 -30.06
CA PRO A 42 7.55 39.93 -30.06
C PRO A 42 7.03 40.27 -31.48
N LEU A 43 5.72 40.17 -31.68
CA LEU A 43 5.00 40.48 -32.93
C LEU A 43 4.07 41.69 -32.73
N ALA A 44 4.64 42.85 -32.34
CA ALA A 44 3.90 44.07 -31.98
C ALA A 44 4.22 45.28 -32.89
N ASP A 45 3.59 46.44 -32.63
CA ASP A 45 3.60 47.68 -33.44
C ASP A 45 4.99 48.37 -33.67
N ASP A 46 6.12 47.75 -33.28
CA ASP A 46 7.49 48.13 -33.67
C ASP A 46 8.42 46.89 -33.52
N PRO A 47 8.58 46.05 -34.56
CA PRO A 47 9.14 44.70 -34.41
C PRO A 47 10.66 44.60 -34.10
N GLY A 48 11.37 45.71 -33.88
CA GLY A 48 12.83 45.67 -33.73
C GLY A 48 13.56 45.39 -35.06
N GLN A 49 14.90 45.31 -35.04
CA GLN A 49 15.71 45.23 -36.29
C GLN A 49 15.65 43.86 -37.00
N GLU A 50 15.29 42.80 -36.29
CA GLU A 50 15.33 41.40 -36.78
C GLU A 50 13.98 40.88 -37.26
N VAL A 51 12.93 41.70 -37.12
CA VAL A 51 11.59 41.36 -37.59
C VAL A 51 11.09 42.45 -38.52
N THR A 52 10.56 42.06 -39.68
CA THR A 52 9.93 43.02 -40.61
C THR A 52 8.44 42.76 -40.72
N GLU A 53 7.61 43.79 -40.50
CA GLU A 53 6.16 43.74 -40.66
C GLU A 53 5.71 44.27 -42.03
N ASP A 54 4.89 43.49 -42.74
CA ASP A 54 4.13 43.92 -43.93
C ASP A 54 2.62 43.87 -43.62
N ARG A 55 1.97 45.05 -43.66
CA ARG A 55 0.54 45.21 -43.38
C ARG A 55 -0.27 45.23 -44.65
N ASP A 56 -1.09 44.20 -44.87
CA ASP A 56 -2.09 44.20 -45.93
C ASP A 56 -3.44 44.70 -45.38
N ALA A 57 -3.63 46.01 -45.38
CA ALA A 57 -4.85 46.66 -44.92
C ALA A 57 -6.11 46.24 -45.71
N ALA A 58 -5.96 45.75 -46.94
CA ALA A 58 -7.08 45.29 -47.77
C ALA A 58 -7.53 43.86 -47.39
N ARG A 59 -6.60 43.04 -46.88
CA ARG A 59 -6.88 41.68 -46.38
C ARG A 59 -7.08 41.60 -44.87
N GLY A 60 -6.77 42.67 -44.15
CA GLY A 60 -6.85 42.70 -42.69
C GLY A 60 -5.87 41.72 -42.05
N THR A 61 -4.64 41.63 -42.54
CA THR A 61 -3.61 40.73 -42.00
C THR A 61 -2.26 41.44 -41.86
N SER A 62 -1.53 41.15 -40.79
CA SER A 62 -0.10 41.52 -40.65
C SER A 62 0.77 40.29 -40.87
N THR A 63 1.82 40.43 -41.69
CA THR A 63 2.83 39.38 -41.90
C THR A 63 4.17 39.82 -41.35
N PHE A 64 4.77 38.99 -40.51
CA PHE A 64 6.07 39.20 -39.89
C PHE A 64 7.07 38.21 -40.47
N THR A 65 8.27 38.68 -40.83
CA THR A 65 9.39 37.80 -41.21
C THR A 65 10.41 37.83 -40.07
N VAL A 66 10.83 36.66 -39.61
CA VAL A 66 11.77 36.44 -38.52
C VAL A 66 12.90 35.56 -39.05
N VAL A 67 14.15 35.94 -38.76
CA VAL A 67 15.35 35.16 -39.09
C VAL A 67 15.93 34.62 -37.78
N PRO A 68 15.71 33.33 -37.44
CA PRO A 68 16.27 32.73 -36.23
C PRO A 68 17.80 32.74 -36.24
N GLU A 69 18.43 32.88 -35.07
CA GLU A 69 19.90 32.86 -34.96
C GLU A 69 20.49 31.46 -35.22
N GLU A 70 19.86 30.43 -34.66
CA GLU A 70 20.34 29.04 -34.69
C GLU A 70 19.47 28.10 -35.58
N GLY A 71 18.44 28.65 -36.22
CA GLY A 71 17.42 27.92 -36.97
C GLY A 71 16.12 27.72 -36.18
N ALA A 72 15.11 27.11 -36.79
CA ALA A 72 13.84 26.82 -36.16
C ALA A 72 13.40 25.37 -36.40
N ASP A 73 13.23 24.60 -35.33
CA ASP A 73 12.69 23.23 -35.38
C ASP A 73 11.20 23.20 -35.09
N LEU A 74 10.73 24.07 -34.19
CA LEU A 74 9.34 24.15 -33.79
C LEU A 74 8.91 25.60 -33.60
N LEU A 75 7.67 25.89 -34.01
CA LEU A 75 7.07 27.22 -33.94
C LEU A 75 5.76 27.18 -33.16
N GLY A 76 5.50 28.23 -32.39
CA GLY A 76 4.20 28.48 -31.78
C GLY A 76 3.96 29.97 -31.61
N VAL A 77 2.71 30.39 -31.50
CA VAL A 77 2.38 31.80 -31.25
C VAL A 77 1.65 31.89 -29.91
N THR A 78 2.08 32.82 -29.06
CA THR A 78 1.44 33.10 -27.77
C THR A 78 1.00 34.56 -27.69
N TRP A 79 0.09 34.88 -26.78
CA TRP A 79 -0.37 36.25 -26.53
C TRP A 79 -0.61 36.47 -25.03
N GLU A 80 -0.92 37.70 -24.63
CA GLU A 80 -1.26 38.00 -23.24
C GLU A 80 -2.60 37.38 -22.82
N GLU A 81 -2.69 37.00 -21.54
CA GLU A 81 -3.93 36.51 -20.95
C GLU A 81 -5.05 37.56 -21.09
N GLY A 82 -6.24 37.13 -21.54
CA GLY A 82 -7.38 38.02 -21.74
C GLY A 82 -7.43 38.71 -23.11
N ALA A 83 -6.36 38.64 -23.92
CA ALA A 83 -6.40 39.11 -25.30
C ALA A 83 -7.29 38.21 -26.18
N ALA A 84 -7.90 38.79 -27.21
CA ALA A 84 -8.67 38.02 -28.19
C ALA A 84 -7.70 37.23 -29.07
N ALA A 85 -7.92 35.91 -29.19
CA ALA A 85 -7.07 35.07 -30.01
C ALA A 85 -7.10 35.49 -31.50
N SER A 86 -5.92 35.63 -32.08
CA SER A 86 -5.75 35.86 -33.52
C SER A 86 -5.63 34.52 -34.25
N THR A 87 -6.20 34.41 -35.44
CA THR A 87 -5.85 33.29 -36.33
C THR A 87 -4.42 33.48 -36.82
N ALA A 88 -3.58 32.47 -36.63
CA ALA A 88 -2.18 32.50 -37.03
C ALA A 88 -1.92 31.51 -38.17
N TRP A 89 -1.12 31.92 -39.15
CA TRP A 89 -0.53 31.04 -40.16
C TRP A 89 0.97 31.21 -40.14
N VAL A 90 1.69 30.14 -40.42
CA VAL A 90 3.14 30.18 -40.59
C VAL A 90 3.53 29.56 -41.93
N ARG A 91 4.63 30.05 -42.48
CA ARG A 91 5.38 29.34 -43.52
C ARG A 91 6.85 29.48 -43.22
N VAL A 92 7.62 28.50 -43.68
CA VAL A 92 9.07 28.44 -43.44
C VAL A 92 9.82 28.51 -44.76
N HIS A 93 11.03 29.03 -44.69
CA HIS A 93 12.01 29.01 -45.77
C HIS A 93 13.06 27.95 -45.44
N GLU A 94 13.19 26.99 -46.35
CA GLU A 94 14.11 25.87 -46.26
C GLU A 94 14.68 25.59 -47.65
N ASP A 95 15.96 25.22 -47.74
CA ASP A 95 16.64 24.88 -49.00
C ASP A 95 16.47 25.93 -50.12
N GLY A 96 16.39 27.22 -49.74
CA GLY A 96 16.27 28.32 -50.69
C GLY A 96 14.84 28.61 -51.18
N ALA A 97 13.80 27.94 -50.65
CA ALA A 97 12.42 28.14 -51.06
C ALA A 97 11.44 28.32 -49.89
N TRP A 98 10.42 29.15 -50.11
CA TRP A 98 9.29 29.27 -49.18
C TRP A 98 8.31 28.12 -49.35
N GLY A 99 7.93 27.52 -48.23
CA GLY A 99 6.85 26.55 -48.14
C GLY A 99 5.45 27.17 -48.29
N ALA A 100 4.45 26.29 -48.21
CA ALA A 100 3.05 26.70 -48.16
C ALA A 100 2.69 27.30 -46.78
N TRP A 101 1.64 28.12 -46.74
CA TRP A 101 1.07 28.60 -45.49
C TRP A 101 0.33 27.48 -44.76
N THR A 102 0.73 27.23 -43.52
CA THR A 102 0.11 26.28 -42.58
C THR A 102 -0.62 27.06 -41.50
N ALA A 103 -1.90 26.74 -41.26
CA ALA A 103 -2.63 27.33 -40.15
C ALA A 103 -2.13 26.73 -38.83
N LEU A 104 -1.96 27.57 -37.81
CA LEU A 104 -1.68 27.15 -36.45
C LEU A 104 -3.00 27.09 -35.67
N PRO A 105 -3.45 25.89 -35.24
CA PRO A 105 -4.65 25.78 -34.42
C PRO A 105 -4.48 26.55 -33.12
N VAL A 106 -5.45 27.40 -32.80
CA VAL A 106 -5.52 28.06 -31.50
C VAL A 106 -5.94 27.04 -30.44
N ASP A 107 -5.26 27.07 -29.29
CA ASP A 107 -5.53 26.21 -28.14
C ASP A 107 -5.63 27.04 -26.85
N ASP A 108 -6.66 27.90 -26.78
CA ASP A 108 -6.93 28.71 -25.59
C ASP A 108 -7.41 27.89 -24.40
N GLU A 109 -8.05 26.75 -24.67
CA GLU A 109 -8.60 25.86 -23.65
C GLU A 109 -7.66 24.72 -23.25
N GLY A 110 -6.46 24.67 -23.82
CA GLY A 110 -5.33 23.96 -23.22
C GLY A 110 -4.62 24.83 -22.19
N GLY A 111 -4.05 24.19 -21.17
CA GLY A 111 -3.36 24.85 -20.08
C GLY A 111 -3.77 24.38 -18.69
N PRO A 112 -3.08 24.86 -17.65
CA PRO A 112 -3.39 24.57 -16.25
C PRO A 112 -4.77 25.12 -15.86
N ASP A 113 -5.43 24.44 -14.92
CA ASP A 113 -6.71 24.93 -14.38
C ASP A 113 -6.52 26.27 -13.65
N ALA A 114 -7.45 27.21 -13.83
CA ALA A 114 -7.35 28.53 -13.23
C ALA A 114 -7.35 28.46 -11.69
N GLY A 115 -6.58 29.35 -11.06
CA GLY A 115 -6.39 29.36 -9.60
C GLY A 115 -5.39 28.33 -9.07
N THR A 116 -4.79 27.51 -9.95
CA THR A 116 -3.60 26.71 -9.60
C THR A 116 -2.34 27.59 -9.61
N PRO A 117 -1.27 27.23 -8.88
CA PRO A 117 0.00 27.96 -8.92
C PRO A 117 0.61 28.04 -10.32
N GLU A 118 0.42 27.00 -11.14
CA GLU A 118 0.92 26.94 -12.52
C GLU A 118 0.20 27.94 -13.43
N ALA A 119 -1.10 28.17 -13.24
CA ALA A 119 -1.87 29.10 -14.05
C ALA A 119 -1.43 30.56 -13.90
N ALA A 120 -0.70 30.94 -12.84
CA ALA A 120 -0.30 32.32 -12.57
C ALA A 120 0.68 32.91 -13.59
N GLN A 121 1.37 32.06 -14.37
CA GLN A 121 2.33 32.47 -15.40
C GLN A 121 1.95 31.95 -16.79
N ALA A 122 0.80 31.26 -16.90
CA ALA A 122 0.39 30.60 -18.11
C ALA A 122 -0.06 31.62 -19.16
N ARG A 123 0.35 31.41 -20.41
CA ARG A 123 -0.05 32.21 -21.57
C ARG A 123 -0.91 31.39 -22.53
N PRO A 124 -2.01 31.95 -23.05
CA PRO A 124 -2.73 31.35 -24.17
C PRO A 124 -1.85 31.34 -25.44
N GLY A 125 -2.17 30.45 -26.37
CA GLY A 125 -1.35 30.28 -27.56
C GLY A 125 -1.90 29.24 -28.54
N THR A 126 -1.09 28.94 -29.55
CA THR A 126 -1.39 27.90 -30.54
C THR A 126 -0.85 26.54 -30.10
N GLU A 127 -1.36 25.48 -30.73
CA GLU A 127 -0.66 24.19 -30.81
C GLU A 127 0.72 24.39 -31.47
N PRO A 128 1.77 23.71 -30.98
CA PRO A 128 3.10 23.84 -31.54
C PRO A 128 3.23 23.10 -32.87
N LEU A 129 3.83 23.75 -33.87
CA LEU A 129 4.08 23.19 -35.20
C LEU A 129 5.55 22.80 -35.35
N TRP A 130 5.77 21.50 -35.60
CA TRP A 130 7.08 21.04 -36.05
C TRP A 130 7.35 21.47 -37.50
N VAL A 131 8.50 22.08 -37.74
CA VAL A 131 8.98 22.50 -39.07
C VAL A 131 10.28 21.80 -39.46
N GLY A 132 11.14 21.47 -38.49
CA GLY A 132 12.25 20.55 -38.70
C GLY A 132 13.50 21.15 -39.36
N GLY A 133 13.79 22.43 -39.10
CA GLY A 133 15.04 23.09 -39.46
C GLY A 133 14.89 24.19 -40.50
N ALA A 134 14.15 25.25 -40.17
CA ALA A 134 13.94 26.41 -41.02
C ALA A 134 14.95 27.54 -40.76
N ASP A 135 15.44 28.15 -41.84
CA ASP A 135 16.40 29.27 -41.78
C ASP A 135 15.71 30.65 -41.72
N GLU A 136 14.48 30.76 -42.26
CA GLU A 136 13.62 31.93 -42.07
C GLU A 136 12.16 31.52 -41.84
N VAL A 137 11.45 32.33 -41.06
CA VAL A 137 10.05 32.08 -40.69
C VAL A 137 9.20 33.27 -41.04
N GLN A 138 8.02 33.02 -41.60
CA GLN A 138 6.99 34.03 -41.71
C GLN A 138 5.74 33.66 -40.94
N VAL A 139 5.26 34.60 -40.12
CA VAL A 139 4.03 34.49 -39.35
C VAL A 139 3.03 35.49 -39.89
N ARG A 140 1.81 35.05 -40.17
CA ARG A 140 0.69 35.91 -40.56
C ARG A 140 -0.39 35.82 -39.51
N LEU A 141 -0.85 36.97 -39.04
CA LEU A 141 -1.96 37.08 -38.08
C LEU A 141 -3.18 37.72 -38.77
N ALA A 142 -4.38 37.20 -38.47
CA ALA A 142 -5.64 37.82 -38.86
C ALA A 142 -5.97 39.00 -37.95
N GLU A 143 -6.41 40.11 -38.56
CA GLU A 143 -6.66 41.41 -37.95
C GLU A 143 -5.44 41.95 -37.16
N ARG A 144 -5.61 43.03 -36.38
CA ARG A 144 -4.53 43.57 -35.54
C ARG A 144 -4.01 42.44 -34.64
N ALA A 145 -2.69 42.27 -34.56
CA ALA A 145 -2.06 41.29 -33.69
C ALA A 145 -2.63 41.39 -32.26
N ALA A 146 -2.94 40.24 -31.65
CA ALA A 146 -3.34 40.19 -30.25
C ALA A 146 -2.31 40.90 -29.36
N ASP A 147 -2.77 41.54 -28.28
CA ASP A 147 -1.87 42.25 -27.38
C ASP A 147 -0.80 41.30 -26.82
N GLY A 148 0.46 41.75 -26.92
CA GLY A 148 1.64 40.98 -26.53
C GLY A 148 1.83 39.67 -27.32
N ALA A 149 1.32 39.58 -28.55
CA ALA A 149 1.59 38.47 -29.46
C ALA A 149 3.10 38.27 -29.64
N ALA A 150 3.55 37.02 -29.57
CA ALA A 150 4.95 36.65 -29.77
C ALA A 150 5.07 35.30 -30.46
N LEU A 151 6.03 35.19 -31.39
CA LEU A 151 6.46 33.94 -31.99
C LEU A 151 7.45 33.27 -31.04
N ALA A 152 7.14 32.06 -30.60
CA ALA A 152 8.12 31.17 -29.99
C ALA A 152 8.83 30.39 -31.09
N VAL A 153 10.15 30.59 -31.19
CA VAL A 153 11.05 29.82 -32.03
C VAL A 153 11.83 28.87 -31.12
N VAL A 154 11.73 27.58 -31.40
CA VAL A 154 12.42 26.56 -30.61
C VAL A 154 13.46 25.89 -31.50
N ASP A 155 14.70 25.90 -31.03
CA ASP A 155 15.83 25.16 -31.62
C ASP A 155 16.21 23.99 -30.70
N THR A 156 16.19 22.78 -31.24
CA THR A 156 16.42 21.57 -30.47
C THR A 156 17.57 20.78 -31.05
N ALA A 157 18.68 20.76 -30.31
CA ALA A 157 19.79 19.88 -30.63
C ALA A 157 19.34 18.40 -30.76
N THR A 158 19.94 17.71 -31.73
CA THR A 158 19.80 16.26 -31.87
C THR A 158 20.85 15.54 -31.02
N SER A 159 20.52 14.33 -30.58
CA SER A 159 21.42 13.45 -29.85
C SER A 159 21.68 12.19 -30.64
N ALA A 160 22.89 11.64 -30.53
CA ALA A 160 23.18 10.32 -31.07
C ALA A 160 22.29 9.21 -30.47
N ALA A 161 21.66 9.46 -29.32
CA ALA A 161 20.67 8.57 -28.71
C ALA A 161 19.31 8.57 -29.43
N ASP A 162 18.99 9.61 -30.21
CA ASP A 162 17.68 9.78 -30.84
C ASP A 162 17.41 8.72 -31.94
N GLY A 163 18.48 8.28 -32.63
CA GLY A 163 18.41 7.25 -33.68
C GLY A 163 18.73 5.82 -33.23
N VAL A 164 19.28 5.65 -32.02
CA VAL A 164 19.50 4.33 -31.45
C VAL A 164 18.18 3.88 -30.86
N GLY A 165 17.37 3.17 -31.65
CA GLY A 165 16.09 2.62 -31.23
C GLY A 165 16.19 2.02 -29.83
N THR A 166 15.67 2.75 -28.85
CA THR A 166 15.87 2.60 -27.39
C THR A 166 16.25 1.18 -26.94
N THR A 167 17.56 0.88 -26.91
CA THR A 167 18.11 -0.38 -26.38
C THR A 167 18.43 -0.30 -24.88
N GLY A 168 18.09 0.81 -24.22
CA GLY A 168 18.07 0.89 -22.75
C GLY A 168 16.95 0.02 -22.17
N PRO A 169 16.96 -0.27 -20.86
CA PRO A 169 15.79 -0.89 -20.22
C PRO A 169 14.57 -0.07 -20.60
N LEU A 170 13.64 -0.68 -21.33
CA LEU A 170 12.31 -0.09 -21.51
C LEU A 170 11.82 0.24 -20.10
N ALA A 171 11.18 1.40 -19.91
CA ALA A 171 10.35 1.57 -18.73
C ALA A 171 9.11 0.66 -18.89
N ARG A 172 9.33 -0.66 -18.83
CA ARG A 172 8.43 -1.44 -17.99
C ARG A 172 8.71 -0.84 -16.62
N ALA A 173 7.79 -0.02 -16.09
CA ALA A 173 7.86 0.44 -14.71
C ALA A 173 8.39 -0.75 -13.90
N GLU A 174 9.45 -0.60 -13.10
CA GLU A 174 9.97 -1.71 -12.33
C GLU A 174 8.79 -2.23 -11.48
N ALA A 175 8.20 -3.38 -11.88
CA ALA A 175 6.88 -3.91 -11.48
C ALA A 175 5.61 -3.59 -12.34
N ALA A 176 5.70 -3.26 -13.64
CA ALA A 176 4.50 -3.07 -14.45
C ALA A 176 3.76 -4.41 -14.63
N PRO A 177 2.46 -4.48 -14.29
CA PRO A 177 1.67 -5.71 -14.34
C PRO A 177 1.71 -6.34 -15.74
N ALA A 178 1.45 -7.64 -15.82
CA ALA A 178 1.23 -8.30 -17.11
C ALA A 178 0.15 -7.52 -17.90
N GLY A 179 0.47 -7.11 -19.13
CA GLY A 179 -0.45 -6.35 -19.99
C GLY A 179 -0.22 -4.84 -20.10
N ALA A 180 0.71 -4.25 -19.32
CA ALA A 180 1.08 -2.85 -19.48
C ALA A 180 1.79 -2.60 -20.84
N PRO A 181 1.46 -1.52 -21.58
CA PRO A 181 2.13 -1.18 -22.82
C PRO A 181 3.59 -0.79 -22.60
N VAL A 182 4.38 -0.89 -23.67
CA VAL A 182 5.74 -0.34 -23.68
C VAL A 182 5.64 1.18 -23.73
N VAL A 183 6.14 1.84 -22.69
CA VAL A 183 6.24 3.29 -22.60
C VAL A 183 7.72 3.67 -22.55
N HIS A 184 8.10 4.62 -23.41
CA HIS A 184 9.41 5.22 -23.38
C HIS A 184 9.43 6.36 -22.34
N SER A 185 10.39 6.32 -21.43
CA SER A 185 10.47 7.28 -20.32
C SER A 185 10.98 8.65 -20.75
N ARG A 186 10.81 9.64 -19.87
CA ARG A 186 11.38 11.00 -20.04
C ARG A 186 12.88 11.01 -20.30
N ALA A 187 13.62 10.18 -19.57
CA ALA A 187 15.06 10.01 -19.77
C ALA A 187 15.38 9.47 -21.18
N GLN A 188 14.54 8.58 -21.74
CA GLN A 188 14.78 7.98 -23.06
C GLN A 188 14.58 8.95 -24.23
N TRP A 189 13.71 9.96 -24.10
CA TRP A 189 13.62 11.04 -25.10
C TRP A 189 14.52 12.25 -24.80
N GLY A 190 15.35 12.16 -23.74
CA GLY A 190 16.33 13.19 -23.41
C GLY A 190 15.72 14.44 -22.77
N ALA A 191 14.63 14.30 -22.01
CA ALA A 191 13.99 15.40 -21.33
C ALA A 191 14.98 16.18 -20.43
N ASP A 192 15.02 17.50 -20.59
CA ASP A 192 15.72 18.38 -19.65
C ASP A 192 14.83 18.70 -18.45
N GLU A 193 14.92 17.86 -17.42
CA GLU A 193 14.14 18.01 -16.19
C GLU A 193 14.43 19.32 -15.43
N SER A 194 15.48 20.08 -15.80
CA SER A 194 15.76 21.40 -15.21
C SER A 194 14.77 22.48 -15.66
N LEU A 195 14.07 22.26 -16.78
CA LEU A 195 13.00 23.15 -17.25
C LEU A 195 11.76 23.06 -16.36
N ARG A 196 11.54 21.94 -15.65
CA ARG A 196 10.34 21.76 -14.82
C ARG A 196 10.38 22.65 -13.59
N THR A 197 9.32 23.44 -13.40
CA THR A 197 9.24 24.42 -12.29
C THR A 197 8.29 24.01 -11.16
N CYS A 198 7.60 22.87 -11.27
CA CYS A 198 6.61 22.41 -10.29
C CYS A 198 6.84 20.97 -9.78
N THR A 199 6.18 20.66 -8.66
CA THR A 199 5.99 19.28 -8.20
C THR A 199 4.68 18.73 -8.77
N PRO A 200 4.64 17.49 -9.29
CA PRO A 200 3.42 16.90 -9.84
C PRO A 200 2.29 16.81 -8.82
N SER A 201 1.06 17.08 -9.28
CA SER A 201 -0.17 16.85 -8.53
C SER A 201 -0.91 15.62 -9.09
N TYR A 202 -1.78 15.03 -8.28
CA TYR A 202 -2.42 13.76 -8.58
C TYR A 202 -3.92 13.81 -8.35
N SER A 203 -4.69 13.31 -9.31
CA SER A 203 -6.09 12.94 -9.11
C SER A 203 -6.17 11.60 -8.38
N SER A 204 -7.10 11.49 -7.44
CA SER A 204 -7.36 10.25 -6.71
C SER A 204 -7.96 9.16 -7.60
N GLN A 205 -8.63 9.53 -8.69
CA GLN A 205 -9.18 8.60 -9.67
C GLN A 205 -9.28 9.27 -11.05
N LEU A 206 -8.90 8.54 -12.10
CA LEU A 206 -9.18 8.94 -13.48
C LEU A 206 -10.52 8.37 -13.94
N GLN A 207 -11.32 9.17 -14.63
CA GLN A 207 -12.63 8.77 -15.15
C GLN A 207 -12.65 8.69 -16.68
N ALA A 208 -11.72 9.38 -17.35
CA ALA A 208 -11.69 9.46 -18.79
C ALA A 208 -10.28 9.72 -19.36
N ALA A 209 -10.11 9.45 -20.65
CA ALA A 209 -8.94 9.84 -21.42
C ALA A 209 -9.32 10.88 -22.49
N VAL A 210 -8.60 12.00 -22.52
CA VAL A 210 -8.78 13.07 -23.51
C VAL A 210 -7.73 12.92 -24.59
N VAL A 211 -8.17 12.70 -25.83
CA VAL A 211 -7.30 12.53 -26.99
C VAL A 211 -7.09 13.88 -27.67
N HIS A 212 -5.83 14.20 -27.89
CA HIS A 212 -5.32 15.40 -28.53
C HIS A 212 -4.54 15.05 -29.79
N HIS A 213 -4.18 16.09 -30.53
CA HIS A 213 -3.17 16.01 -31.57
C HIS A 213 -2.29 17.25 -31.52
N THR A 214 -1.05 17.17 -31.99
CA THR A 214 -0.19 18.35 -32.15
C THR A 214 -0.42 18.99 -33.53
N ALA A 215 0.29 20.08 -33.85
CA ALA A 215 0.32 20.58 -35.22
C ALA A 215 1.53 20.02 -35.98
N ASP A 216 1.31 19.67 -37.25
CA ASP A 216 2.33 19.28 -38.22
C ASP A 216 1.81 19.62 -39.63
N ALA A 217 2.68 20.02 -40.55
CA ALA A 217 2.27 20.42 -41.89
C ALA A 217 1.88 19.22 -42.77
N ASN A 218 2.52 18.06 -42.57
CA ASN A 218 2.40 16.91 -43.48
C ASN A 218 2.54 15.53 -42.81
N ASN A 219 2.69 15.48 -41.48
CA ASN A 219 2.97 14.27 -40.71
C ASN A 219 4.21 13.51 -41.20
N ALA A 220 5.15 14.15 -41.90
CA ALA A 220 6.25 13.49 -42.60
C ALA A 220 7.49 13.26 -41.73
N TYR A 221 7.43 13.58 -40.44
CA TYR A 221 8.55 13.37 -39.51
C TYR A 221 9.00 11.91 -39.44
N SER A 222 10.32 11.74 -39.28
CA SER A 222 11.00 10.45 -39.14
C SER A 222 10.97 9.93 -37.71
N ARG A 223 11.34 8.66 -37.52
CA ARG A 223 11.35 8.02 -36.20
C ARG A 223 12.39 8.66 -35.28
N GLU A 224 13.49 9.10 -35.88
CA GLU A 224 14.66 9.69 -35.25
C GLU A 224 14.39 11.14 -34.81
N GLN A 225 13.46 11.84 -35.47
CA GLN A 225 13.06 13.21 -35.09
C GLN A 225 12.16 13.26 -33.86
N VAL A 226 11.48 12.16 -33.49
CA VAL A 226 10.47 12.18 -32.42
C VAL A 226 11.02 12.64 -31.06
N PRO A 227 12.19 12.17 -30.56
CA PRO A 227 12.74 12.71 -29.32
C PRO A 227 12.98 14.22 -29.36
N ALA A 228 13.48 14.76 -30.48
CA ALA A 228 13.65 16.20 -30.66
C ALA A 228 12.30 16.93 -30.64
N MET A 229 11.27 16.40 -31.32
CA MET A 229 9.91 16.95 -31.26
C MET A 229 9.36 17.00 -29.84
N LEU A 230 9.56 15.95 -29.04
CA LEU A 230 9.11 15.89 -27.65
C LEU A 230 9.80 16.96 -26.79
N ARG A 231 11.11 17.14 -26.97
CA ARG A 231 11.88 18.20 -26.29
C ARG A 231 11.42 19.59 -26.72
N SER A 232 11.18 19.81 -28.01
CA SER A 232 10.65 21.09 -28.49
C SER A 232 9.28 21.43 -27.93
N ILE A 233 8.36 20.45 -27.88
CA ILE A 233 7.02 20.63 -27.29
C ILE A 233 7.13 20.94 -25.80
N TYR A 234 8.01 20.24 -25.08
CA TYR A 234 8.25 20.48 -23.67
C TYR A 234 8.80 21.90 -23.42
N ALA A 235 9.81 22.31 -24.18
CA ALA A 235 10.41 23.64 -24.08
C ALA A 235 9.41 24.75 -24.44
N TYR A 236 8.59 24.56 -25.49
CA TYR A 236 7.52 25.50 -25.83
C TYR A 236 6.50 25.66 -24.70
N HIS A 237 6.00 24.54 -24.13
CA HIS A 237 5.04 24.59 -23.04
C HIS A 237 5.59 25.33 -21.81
N VAL A 238 6.86 25.10 -21.45
CA VAL A 238 7.46 25.75 -20.28
C VAL A 238 7.83 27.20 -20.56
N SER A 239 8.63 27.43 -21.59
CA SER A 239 9.31 28.71 -21.79
C SER A 239 8.43 29.75 -22.50
N ALA A 240 7.54 29.32 -23.40
CA ALA A 240 6.66 30.23 -24.14
C ALA A 240 5.24 30.28 -23.56
N ARG A 241 4.64 29.12 -23.23
CA ARG A 241 3.30 29.06 -22.62
C ARG A 241 3.30 29.21 -21.10
N GLY A 242 4.45 29.21 -20.44
CA GLY A 242 4.57 29.42 -18.99
C GLY A 242 4.00 28.28 -18.13
N TRP A 243 3.80 27.10 -18.72
CA TRP A 243 3.38 25.91 -17.98
C TRP A 243 4.55 25.37 -17.17
N CYS A 244 4.29 24.54 -16.16
CA CYS A 244 5.36 24.06 -15.31
C CYS A 244 6.00 22.75 -15.82
N ASP A 245 5.34 22.08 -16.76
CA ASP A 245 5.83 20.90 -17.47
C ASP A 245 5.08 20.74 -18.81
N VAL A 246 5.42 19.73 -19.61
CA VAL A 246 4.61 19.33 -20.77
C VAL A 246 3.17 19.01 -20.33
N GLY A 247 2.16 19.55 -21.02
CA GLY A 247 0.77 19.46 -20.58
C GLY A 247 0.11 18.08 -20.73
N TYR A 248 0.59 17.26 -21.67
CA TYR A 248 0.05 15.92 -21.93
C TYR A 248 0.68 14.85 -21.03
N ASN A 249 -0.11 13.87 -20.60
CA ASN A 249 0.42 12.76 -19.81
C ASN A 249 1.18 11.74 -20.66
N ALA A 250 0.71 11.48 -21.88
CA ALA A 250 1.36 10.62 -22.85
C ALA A 250 1.35 11.24 -24.25
N LEU A 251 2.41 11.03 -25.01
CA LEU A 251 2.49 11.40 -26.42
C LEU A 251 2.71 10.14 -27.26
N VAL A 252 1.98 10.00 -28.37
CA VAL A 252 2.04 8.82 -29.23
C VAL A 252 2.46 9.27 -30.63
N ASP A 253 3.51 8.66 -31.15
CA ASP A 253 3.99 8.95 -32.51
C ASP A 253 3.35 8.07 -33.58
N ARG A 254 3.49 8.48 -34.85
CA ARG A 254 2.92 7.76 -36.01
C ARG A 254 3.44 6.34 -36.20
N PHE A 255 4.54 6.00 -35.52
CA PHE A 255 5.15 4.67 -35.54
C PHE A 255 4.60 3.74 -34.44
N GLY A 256 3.70 4.25 -33.58
CA GLY A 256 3.08 3.49 -32.51
C GLY A 256 3.91 3.40 -31.22
N ARG A 257 4.89 4.30 -31.02
CA ARG A 257 5.60 4.40 -29.72
C ARG A 257 4.84 5.33 -28.78
N ILE A 258 4.76 4.93 -27.52
CA ILE A 258 4.15 5.71 -26.43
C ILE A 258 5.26 6.32 -25.61
N TRP A 259 5.22 7.63 -25.40
CA TRP A 259 6.21 8.39 -24.66
C TRP A 259 5.57 9.00 -23.41
N GLU A 260 6.23 8.84 -22.27
CA GLU A 260 5.86 9.54 -21.04
C GLU A 260 6.03 11.04 -21.25
N GLY A 261 4.93 11.78 -21.11
CA GLY A 261 4.90 13.23 -21.13
C GLY A 261 5.13 13.77 -19.72
N ARG A 262 4.07 14.28 -19.09
CA ARG A 262 4.13 15.00 -17.81
C ARG A 262 4.74 14.16 -16.69
N ALA A 263 5.69 14.73 -15.97
CA ALA A 263 6.43 14.04 -14.91
C ALA A 263 5.53 13.68 -13.70
N GLY A 264 5.89 12.62 -12.98
CA GLY A 264 5.17 12.15 -11.79
C GLY A 264 4.85 10.66 -11.77
N GLY A 265 5.20 9.94 -12.85
CA GLY A 265 4.98 8.50 -13.01
C GLY A 265 3.73 8.23 -13.84
N ILE A 266 3.91 7.72 -15.05
CA ILE A 266 2.82 7.47 -16.01
C ILE A 266 1.76 6.46 -15.52
N GLU A 267 2.09 5.63 -14.54
CA GLU A 267 1.15 4.73 -13.86
C GLU A 267 0.14 5.50 -12.97
N ARG A 268 0.52 6.67 -12.43
CA ARG A 268 -0.29 7.46 -11.49
C ARG A 268 -1.28 8.38 -12.21
N GLY A 269 -2.25 8.90 -11.47
CA GLY A 269 -3.22 9.89 -11.96
C GLY A 269 -2.65 11.31 -12.01
N VAL A 270 -1.50 11.52 -12.65
CA VAL A 270 -0.88 12.86 -12.75
C VAL A 270 -1.87 13.83 -13.42
N VAL A 271 -2.21 14.93 -12.75
CA VAL A 271 -3.06 15.98 -13.32
C VAL A 271 -2.28 16.63 -14.46
N GLY A 272 -2.91 16.88 -15.61
CA GLY A 272 -2.28 17.50 -16.79
C GLY A 272 -2.44 19.03 -16.86
N ALA A 273 -2.02 19.60 -17.99
CA ALA A 273 -2.36 20.95 -18.44
C ALA A 273 -2.90 20.90 -19.88
N HIS A 274 -3.52 19.78 -20.25
CA HIS A 274 -3.93 19.49 -21.62
C HIS A 274 -5.37 19.91 -21.93
N ALA A 275 -6.24 20.07 -20.93
CA ALA A 275 -7.63 20.47 -21.12
C ALA A 275 -8.07 21.31 -19.91
N GLY A 276 -7.88 22.63 -20.00
CA GLY A 276 -8.21 23.60 -18.97
C GLY A 276 -9.65 23.46 -18.49
N GLY A 277 -9.83 23.39 -17.18
CA GLY A 277 -11.10 23.10 -16.54
C GLY A 277 -11.42 21.59 -16.41
N PHE A 278 -10.67 20.71 -17.08
CA PHE A 278 -10.91 19.27 -17.10
C PHE A 278 -9.64 18.43 -16.89
N ASN A 279 -8.53 19.05 -16.49
CA ASN A 279 -7.27 18.34 -16.23
C ASN A 279 -7.38 17.36 -15.06
N THR A 280 -8.15 17.71 -14.03
CA THR A 280 -8.37 16.82 -12.88
C THR A 280 -9.34 15.70 -13.23
N GLY A 281 -8.92 14.44 -12.99
CA GLY A 281 -9.75 13.26 -13.23
C GLY A 281 -9.71 12.76 -14.68
N THR A 282 -8.88 13.34 -15.54
CA THR A 282 -8.66 12.87 -16.90
C THR A 282 -7.19 12.60 -17.21
N PHE A 283 -6.94 11.82 -18.26
CA PHE A 283 -5.60 11.49 -18.75
C PHE A 283 -5.45 11.95 -20.21
N GLY A 284 -4.52 12.87 -20.46
CA GLY A 284 -4.28 13.45 -21.78
C GLY A 284 -3.32 12.61 -22.62
N VAL A 285 -3.80 12.17 -23.79
CA VAL A 285 -3.00 11.44 -24.80
C VAL A 285 -2.90 12.30 -26.06
N SER A 286 -1.72 12.78 -26.40
CA SER A 286 -1.50 13.55 -27.64
C SER A 286 -0.94 12.69 -28.75
N MET A 287 -1.62 12.69 -29.89
CA MET A 287 -1.12 12.09 -31.13
C MET A 287 -0.20 13.10 -31.83
N ILE A 288 1.09 12.80 -31.95
CA ILE A 288 2.04 13.69 -32.61
C ILE A 288 1.72 13.73 -34.11
N GLY A 289 1.28 14.89 -34.60
CA GLY A 289 0.87 15.11 -35.98
C GLY A 289 -0.50 15.78 -36.14
N ASN A 290 -0.77 16.30 -37.34
CA ASN A 290 -2.03 16.92 -37.73
C ASN A 290 -3.03 15.90 -38.30
N TYR A 291 -4.17 15.72 -37.62
CA TYR A 291 -5.20 14.75 -38.01
C TYR A 291 -6.54 15.41 -38.34
N SER A 292 -6.50 16.66 -38.81
CA SER A 292 -7.68 17.37 -39.29
C SER A 292 -8.25 16.77 -40.56
N THR A 293 -7.40 16.36 -41.51
CA THR A 293 -7.80 15.76 -42.79
C THR A 293 -7.23 14.37 -43.01
N GLU A 294 -6.00 14.11 -42.57
CA GLU A 294 -5.36 12.79 -42.63
C GLU A 294 -5.77 11.94 -41.44
N ALA A 295 -6.05 10.65 -41.66
CA ALA A 295 -6.39 9.74 -40.58
C ALA A 295 -5.12 9.28 -39.82
N PRO A 296 -5.16 9.17 -38.47
CA PRO A 296 -4.07 8.58 -37.71
C PRO A 296 -3.72 7.17 -38.22
N PRO A 297 -2.42 6.82 -38.37
CA PRO A 297 -1.99 5.49 -38.77
C PRO A 297 -2.46 4.41 -37.79
N ALA A 298 -2.66 3.18 -38.29
CA ALA A 298 -3.13 2.07 -37.47
C ALA A 298 -2.23 1.77 -36.26
N ALA A 299 -0.90 1.90 -36.42
CA ALA A 299 0.05 1.71 -35.33
C ALA A 299 -0.15 2.72 -34.19
N MET A 300 -0.41 3.98 -34.53
CA MET A 300 -0.72 5.03 -33.55
C MET A 300 -2.05 4.76 -32.85
N LEU A 301 -3.12 4.42 -33.60
CA LEU A 301 -4.42 4.10 -33.01
C LEU A 301 -4.34 2.91 -32.04
N GLU A 302 -3.57 1.88 -32.38
CA GLU A 302 -3.33 0.73 -31.50
C GLU A 302 -2.59 1.16 -30.23
N ALA A 303 -1.54 1.98 -30.35
CA ALA A 303 -0.79 2.50 -29.20
C ALA A 303 -1.66 3.38 -28.27
N VAL A 304 -2.50 4.25 -28.84
CA VAL A 304 -3.49 5.02 -28.08
C VAL A 304 -4.46 4.09 -27.36
N SER A 305 -4.98 3.05 -28.04
CA SER A 305 -5.86 2.07 -27.41
C SER A 305 -5.19 1.29 -26.28
N GLN A 306 -3.90 0.96 -26.40
CA GLN A 306 -3.15 0.26 -25.36
C GLN A 306 -2.94 1.11 -24.11
N VAL A 307 -2.51 2.38 -24.26
CA VAL A 307 -2.34 3.27 -23.10
C VAL A 307 -3.68 3.59 -22.44
N VAL A 308 -4.74 3.80 -23.23
CA VAL A 308 -6.09 4.01 -22.69
C VAL A 308 -6.61 2.77 -21.96
N ALA A 309 -6.45 1.57 -22.53
CA ALA A 309 -6.85 0.32 -21.88
C ALA A 309 -6.11 0.12 -20.56
N TRP A 310 -4.82 0.43 -20.54
CA TRP A 310 -4.01 0.34 -19.33
C TRP A 310 -4.47 1.33 -18.26
N LYS A 311 -4.72 2.61 -18.60
CA LYS A 311 -5.23 3.59 -17.65
C LYS A 311 -6.66 3.26 -17.19
N ALA A 312 -7.50 2.73 -18.08
CA ALA A 312 -8.84 2.24 -17.76
C ALA A 312 -8.79 1.09 -16.75
N TYR A 313 -7.90 0.11 -16.95
CA TYR A 313 -7.69 -0.98 -16.00
C TYR A 313 -7.22 -0.46 -14.63
N LEU A 314 -6.27 0.48 -14.61
CA LEU A 314 -5.74 1.04 -13.36
C LEU A 314 -6.77 1.89 -12.58
N ASN A 315 -7.79 2.44 -13.24
CA ASN A 315 -8.72 3.41 -12.64
C ASN A 315 -10.20 3.00 -12.64
N ASP A 316 -10.49 1.80 -13.15
CA ASP A 316 -11.82 1.21 -13.21
C ASP A 316 -12.86 2.07 -13.96
N PHE A 317 -12.54 2.46 -15.20
CA PHE A 317 -13.54 3.02 -16.11
C PHE A 317 -13.66 2.16 -17.38
N ASP A 318 -14.88 1.99 -17.89
CA ASP A 318 -15.11 1.31 -19.17
C ASP A 318 -14.77 2.28 -20.32
N PRO A 319 -13.82 1.95 -21.21
CA PRO A 319 -13.52 2.78 -22.38
C PRO A 319 -14.74 3.04 -23.29
N ARG A 320 -15.74 2.15 -23.33
CA ARG A 320 -17.00 2.36 -24.07
C ARG A 320 -18.05 3.14 -23.27
N GLY A 321 -17.83 3.34 -21.98
CA GLY A 321 -18.74 4.01 -21.07
C GLY A 321 -18.71 5.53 -21.20
N THR A 322 -19.33 6.18 -20.21
CA THR A 322 -19.34 7.63 -20.07
C THR A 322 -18.75 8.06 -18.73
N ALA A 323 -18.17 9.26 -18.71
CA ALA A 323 -17.65 9.93 -17.53
C ALA A 323 -18.49 11.15 -17.19
N ARG A 324 -18.58 11.49 -15.90
CA ARG A 324 -19.25 12.70 -15.41
C ARG A 324 -18.20 13.63 -14.85
N LEU A 325 -17.77 14.59 -15.67
CA LEU A 325 -16.69 15.50 -15.33
C LEU A 325 -17.26 16.83 -14.83
N THR A 326 -16.69 17.39 -13.78
CA THR A 326 -17.03 18.73 -13.30
C THR A 326 -16.03 19.73 -13.83
N ALA A 327 -16.48 20.72 -14.58
CA ALA A 327 -15.62 21.79 -15.07
C ALA A 327 -15.04 22.58 -13.88
N ALA A 328 -13.72 22.59 -13.73
CA ALA A 328 -13.02 23.54 -12.89
C ALA A 328 -13.01 24.92 -13.58
N ALA A 329 -12.48 25.95 -12.89
CA ALA A 329 -12.24 27.23 -13.54
C ALA A 329 -11.16 27.06 -14.62
N SER A 330 -11.39 27.66 -15.79
CA SER A 330 -10.43 27.71 -16.89
C SER A 330 -9.91 29.15 -17.03
N SER A 331 -8.63 29.31 -17.37
CA SER A 331 -8.05 30.61 -17.70
C SER A 331 -8.43 31.07 -19.12
N ALA A 332 -9.05 30.20 -19.92
CA ALA A 332 -9.50 30.51 -21.26
C ALA A 332 -10.67 31.50 -21.24
N THR A 333 -10.59 32.55 -22.04
CA THR A 333 -11.70 33.49 -22.27
C THR A 333 -12.85 32.85 -23.06
N THR A 334 -12.60 31.70 -23.68
CA THR A 334 -13.52 30.96 -24.54
C THR A 334 -14.11 29.72 -23.89
N ALA A 335 -13.83 29.46 -22.61
CA ALA A 335 -14.18 28.23 -21.90
C ALA A 335 -15.58 27.69 -22.26
N ARG A 336 -15.63 26.49 -22.85
CA ARG A 336 -16.88 25.91 -23.37
C ARG A 336 -17.95 25.70 -22.29
N TYR A 337 -17.52 25.40 -21.06
CA TYR A 337 -18.39 25.13 -19.94
C TYR A 337 -18.05 26.03 -18.74
N PRO A 338 -19.04 26.64 -18.07
CA PRO A 338 -18.81 27.41 -16.86
C PRO A 338 -18.33 26.52 -15.72
N ALA A 339 -17.49 27.08 -14.85
CA ALA A 339 -16.98 26.41 -13.66
C ALA A 339 -18.12 25.87 -12.77
N GLY A 340 -17.97 24.64 -12.29
CA GLY A 340 -18.96 23.91 -11.50
C GLY A 340 -19.98 23.12 -12.31
N GLN A 341 -20.07 23.31 -13.64
CA GLN A 341 -20.96 22.52 -14.48
C GLN A 341 -20.50 21.07 -14.57
N VAL A 342 -21.44 20.12 -14.36
CA VAL A 342 -21.20 18.70 -14.60
C VAL A 342 -21.56 18.36 -16.04
N VAL A 343 -20.61 17.79 -16.78
CA VAL A 343 -20.74 17.39 -18.18
C VAL A 343 -20.62 15.87 -18.28
N THR A 344 -21.54 15.23 -19.00
CA THR A 344 -21.47 13.81 -19.31
C THR A 344 -20.88 13.62 -20.70
N VAL A 345 -19.73 12.95 -20.78
CA VAL A 345 -18.97 12.72 -22.01
C VAL A 345 -18.61 11.23 -22.14
N PRO A 346 -18.26 10.73 -23.33
CA PRO A 346 -17.65 9.41 -23.45
C PRO A 346 -16.36 9.31 -22.60
N ALA A 347 -16.06 8.13 -22.05
CA ALA A 347 -14.86 7.92 -21.23
C ALA A 347 -13.54 8.00 -22.04
N VAL A 348 -13.61 7.88 -23.36
CA VAL A 348 -12.53 8.26 -24.28
C VAL A 348 -13.08 9.34 -25.19
N LEU A 349 -12.58 10.55 -25.09
CA LEU A 349 -13.15 11.74 -25.72
C LEU A 349 -12.07 12.52 -26.48
N GLY A 350 -12.49 13.39 -27.39
CA GLY A 350 -11.60 14.39 -27.98
C GLY A 350 -11.55 15.63 -27.10
N HIS A 351 -10.47 16.41 -27.16
CA HIS A 351 -10.41 17.68 -26.46
C HIS A 351 -11.60 18.60 -26.81
N ARG A 352 -12.03 18.60 -28.08
CA ARG A 352 -13.23 19.31 -28.56
C ARG A 352 -14.54 18.92 -27.88
N ASP A 353 -14.61 17.82 -27.13
CA ASP A 353 -15.81 17.45 -26.38
C ASP A 353 -15.94 18.25 -25.07
N VAL A 354 -14.82 18.79 -24.57
CA VAL A 354 -14.73 19.56 -23.33
C VAL A 354 -14.24 20.99 -23.51
N GLY A 355 -13.64 21.33 -24.65
CA GLY A 355 -13.26 22.71 -24.98
C GLY A 355 -13.54 23.14 -26.43
N LEU A 356 -13.35 24.44 -26.73
CA LEU A 356 -13.43 25.01 -28.08
C LEU A 356 -12.07 24.92 -28.79
N THR A 357 -11.82 23.75 -29.38
CA THR A 357 -10.57 23.44 -30.08
C THR A 357 -10.84 22.56 -31.29
N GLU A 358 -9.91 22.53 -32.24
CA GLU A 358 -9.91 21.55 -33.33
C GLU A 358 -9.42 20.16 -32.87
N CYS A 359 -8.79 20.02 -31.70
CA CYS A 359 -8.22 18.75 -31.24
C CYS A 359 -9.28 17.65 -31.03
N PRO A 360 -9.05 16.40 -31.52
CA PRO A 360 -7.85 15.82 -32.14
C PRO A 360 -7.87 15.81 -33.69
N GLY A 361 -8.43 16.84 -34.33
CA GLY A 361 -8.68 16.90 -35.77
C GLY A 361 -9.91 16.06 -36.20
N ASN A 362 -10.52 16.38 -37.34
CA ASN A 362 -11.76 15.71 -37.77
C ASN A 362 -11.54 14.23 -38.12
N ALA A 363 -10.45 13.92 -38.81
CA ALA A 363 -10.12 12.55 -39.16
C ALA A 363 -9.68 11.74 -37.93
N GLY A 364 -8.96 12.35 -36.98
CA GLY A 364 -8.66 11.74 -35.67
C GLY A 364 -9.90 11.49 -34.82
N TYR A 365 -10.80 12.49 -34.71
CA TYR A 365 -12.03 12.39 -33.93
C TYR A 365 -12.96 11.27 -34.44
N ALA A 366 -13.04 11.10 -35.77
CA ALA A 366 -13.81 10.02 -36.39
C ALA A 366 -13.32 8.61 -35.98
N LYS A 367 -12.09 8.48 -35.45
CA LYS A 367 -11.51 7.22 -34.98
C LYS A 367 -11.73 6.93 -33.49
N LEU A 368 -12.28 7.86 -32.71
CA LEU A 368 -12.44 7.64 -31.26
C LEU A 368 -13.35 6.45 -30.93
N GLY A 369 -14.36 6.17 -31.75
CA GLY A 369 -15.18 4.95 -31.59
C GLY A 369 -14.34 3.66 -31.68
N GLN A 370 -13.45 3.58 -32.67
CA GLN A 370 -12.52 2.47 -32.84
C GLN A 370 -11.58 2.35 -31.63
N VAL A 371 -11.06 3.47 -31.11
CA VAL A 371 -10.18 3.47 -29.94
C VAL A 371 -10.91 2.94 -28.70
N ARG A 372 -12.16 3.35 -28.46
CA ARG A 372 -13.00 2.85 -27.36
C ARG A 372 -13.19 1.34 -27.45
N ASP A 373 -13.58 0.85 -28.63
CA ASP A 373 -13.84 -0.57 -28.84
C ASP A 373 -12.60 -1.42 -28.63
N ARG A 374 -11.47 -0.98 -29.19
CA ARG A 374 -10.19 -1.68 -29.06
C ARG A 374 -9.65 -1.61 -27.65
N ALA A 375 -9.73 -0.47 -26.97
CA ALA A 375 -9.30 -0.35 -25.58
C ALA A 375 -10.12 -1.26 -24.66
N ALA A 376 -11.45 -1.31 -24.82
CA ALA A 376 -12.30 -2.20 -24.05
C ALA A 376 -12.09 -3.69 -24.40
N GLU A 377 -11.65 -4.02 -25.61
CA GLU A 377 -11.18 -5.37 -25.93
C GLU A 377 -9.86 -5.70 -25.21
N LEU A 378 -8.90 -4.78 -25.21
CA LEU A 378 -7.61 -4.95 -24.54
C LEU A 378 -7.77 -5.10 -23.03
N VAL A 379 -8.67 -4.34 -22.38
CA VAL A 379 -9.00 -4.52 -20.96
C VAL A 379 -9.47 -5.94 -20.66
N ARG A 380 -10.21 -6.59 -21.59
CA ARG A 380 -10.67 -7.97 -21.42
C ARG A 380 -9.63 -9.04 -21.77
N THR A 381 -8.72 -8.76 -22.70
CA THR A 381 -7.88 -9.79 -23.35
C THR A 381 -6.41 -9.77 -22.91
N SER A 382 -5.91 -8.68 -22.31
CA SER A 382 -4.47 -8.48 -22.05
C SER A 382 -3.91 -9.24 -20.84
N GLY A 383 -4.59 -10.28 -20.34
CA GLY A 383 -4.14 -11.04 -19.18
C GLY A 383 -4.21 -10.26 -17.86
N TYR A 384 -4.99 -9.17 -17.83
CA TYR A 384 -5.36 -8.50 -16.60
C TYR A 384 -6.08 -9.50 -15.70
N VAL A 385 -5.48 -9.79 -14.55
CA VAL A 385 -6.08 -10.69 -13.57
C VAL A 385 -7.32 -10.00 -13.04
N GLU A 386 -8.48 -10.54 -13.40
CA GLU A 386 -9.76 -9.97 -13.03
C GLU A 386 -9.97 -10.12 -11.52
N VAL A 387 -10.41 -9.03 -10.89
CA VAL A 387 -10.99 -9.03 -9.55
C VAL A 387 -12.47 -8.74 -9.71
N SER A 388 -13.32 -9.69 -9.33
CA SER A 388 -14.76 -9.62 -9.54
C SER A 388 -15.54 -9.86 -8.23
N GLY A 389 -16.85 -9.60 -8.28
CA GLY A 389 -17.76 -9.80 -7.14
C GLY A 389 -17.37 -9.01 -5.88
N GLU A 390 -17.59 -9.60 -4.71
CA GLU A 390 -17.30 -8.97 -3.43
C GLU A 390 -15.80 -8.71 -3.21
N ALA A 391 -14.92 -9.55 -3.78
CA ALA A 391 -13.49 -9.31 -3.72
C ALA A 391 -13.10 -8.01 -4.41
N ARG A 392 -13.80 -7.65 -5.51
CA ARG A 392 -13.62 -6.36 -6.18
C ARG A 392 -13.99 -5.20 -5.28
N ALA A 393 -15.12 -5.29 -4.58
CA ALA A 393 -15.56 -4.23 -3.68
C ALA A 393 -14.53 -3.96 -2.59
N VAL A 394 -13.97 -5.02 -1.98
CA VAL A 394 -12.92 -4.92 -0.95
C VAL A 394 -11.62 -4.35 -1.55
N TRP A 395 -11.21 -4.82 -2.72
CA TRP A 395 -9.99 -4.33 -3.38
C TRP A 395 -10.09 -2.84 -3.73
N MET A 396 -11.22 -2.41 -4.29
CA MET A 396 -11.45 -1.00 -4.62
C MET A 396 -11.54 -0.12 -3.37
N ALA A 397 -12.22 -0.57 -2.31
CA ALA A 397 -12.23 0.12 -1.02
C ALA A 397 -10.83 0.24 -0.39
N SER A 398 -9.91 -0.64 -0.78
CA SER A 398 -8.51 -0.65 -0.35
C SER A 398 -7.59 0.22 -1.21
N GLY A 399 -8.15 0.95 -2.19
CA GLY A 399 -7.42 1.82 -3.12
C GLY A 399 -7.04 1.16 -4.46
N GLY A 400 -7.59 -0.02 -4.76
CA GLY A 400 -7.32 -0.76 -5.99
C GLY A 400 -5.83 -1.08 -6.16
N ALA A 401 -5.36 -1.01 -7.41
CA ALA A 401 -3.95 -1.26 -7.74
C ALA A 401 -2.97 -0.29 -7.05
N GLY A 402 -3.36 0.98 -6.87
CA GLY A 402 -2.58 1.97 -6.13
C GLY A 402 -2.66 1.81 -4.60
N GLY A 403 -3.49 0.88 -4.13
CA GLY A 403 -3.79 0.66 -2.73
C GLY A 403 -2.76 -0.18 -1.96
N TYR A 404 -3.11 -0.51 -0.72
CA TYR A 404 -2.22 -1.26 0.16
C TYR A 404 -2.10 -2.75 -0.21
N LEU A 405 -3.04 -3.31 -0.97
CA LEU A 405 -2.97 -4.69 -1.48
C LEU A 405 -2.13 -4.80 -2.76
N GLY A 406 -2.10 -3.75 -3.58
CA GLY A 406 -1.43 -3.76 -4.88
C GLY A 406 -2.23 -4.49 -5.95
N HIS A 407 -1.52 -5.01 -6.95
CA HIS A 407 -2.11 -5.72 -8.08
C HIS A 407 -2.50 -7.15 -7.70
N PRO A 408 -3.57 -7.69 -8.31
CA PRO A 408 -3.87 -9.11 -8.22
C PRO A 408 -2.75 -9.92 -8.90
N THR A 409 -2.22 -10.92 -8.21
CA THR A 409 -1.09 -11.76 -8.68
C THR A 409 -1.57 -13.09 -9.28
N GLY A 410 -2.83 -13.45 -9.09
CA GLY A 410 -3.45 -14.63 -9.68
C GLY A 410 -4.97 -14.53 -9.71
N TYR A 411 -5.62 -15.28 -10.59
CA TYR A 411 -7.08 -15.42 -10.56
C TYR A 411 -7.46 -16.05 -9.24
N GLY A 412 -8.53 -15.55 -8.61
CA GLY A 412 -8.88 -16.19 -7.36
C GLY A 412 -9.40 -17.61 -7.56
N ARG A 413 -9.16 -18.38 -6.51
CA ARG A 413 -9.30 -19.83 -6.45
C ARG A 413 -10.39 -20.20 -5.46
N ALA A 414 -11.14 -21.24 -5.77
CA ALA A 414 -11.95 -21.91 -4.75
C ALA A 414 -11.01 -22.48 -3.68
N THR A 415 -11.36 -22.31 -2.42
CA THR A 415 -10.61 -22.93 -1.31
C THR A 415 -11.23 -24.28 -0.95
N ALA A 416 -10.42 -25.15 -0.34
CA ALA A 416 -10.92 -26.42 0.19
C ALA A 416 -11.92 -26.25 1.34
N ALA A 417 -12.01 -25.06 1.94
CA ALA A 417 -12.96 -24.73 3.01
C ALA A 417 -14.33 -24.23 2.48
N GLY A 418 -14.56 -24.29 1.15
CA GLY A 418 -15.86 -24.00 0.55
C GLY A 418 -16.13 -22.51 0.28
N GLY A 419 -15.10 -21.69 0.25
CA GLY A 419 -15.18 -20.30 -0.21
C GLY A 419 -14.17 -20.03 -1.32
N TRP A 420 -13.67 -18.80 -1.39
CA TRP A 420 -12.75 -18.37 -2.44
C TRP A 420 -11.67 -17.43 -1.90
N ALA A 421 -10.51 -17.38 -2.52
CA ALA A 421 -9.44 -16.46 -2.17
C ALA A 421 -8.71 -15.95 -3.43
N GLN A 422 -8.23 -14.71 -3.40
CA GLN A 422 -7.39 -14.14 -4.45
C GLN A 422 -6.19 -13.45 -3.84
N ASP A 423 -5.03 -13.71 -4.45
CA ASP A 423 -3.76 -13.18 -3.99
C ASP A 423 -3.45 -11.87 -4.73
N PHE A 424 -2.80 -10.97 -4.00
CA PHE A 424 -2.34 -9.66 -4.45
C PHE A 424 -0.86 -9.50 -4.06
N ASP A 425 -0.20 -8.47 -4.57
CA ASP A 425 1.23 -8.23 -4.30
C ASP A 425 1.58 -8.25 -2.80
N ARG A 426 0.66 -7.77 -1.97
CA ARG A 426 0.90 -7.51 -0.54
C ARG A 426 -0.17 -8.08 0.39
N GLY A 427 -1.00 -9.00 -0.10
CA GLY A 427 -2.00 -9.66 0.74
C GLY A 427 -2.95 -10.55 -0.05
N THR A 428 -3.98 -11.00 0.64
CA THR A 428 -4.99 -11.92 0.12
C THR A 428 -6.38 -11.36 0.43
N ILE A 429 -7.30 -11.40 -0.54
CA ILE A 429 -8.73 -11.22 -0.25
C ILE A 429 -9.37 -12.59 -0.19
N ALA A 430 -9.96 -12.93 0.96
CA ALA A 430 -10.62 -14.20 1.19
C ALA A 430 -12.10 -14.01 1.47
N TRP A 431 -12.93 -14.84 0.85
CA TRP A 431 -14.39 -14.79 0.94
C TRP A 431 -14.97 -16.15 1.35
N SER A 432 -16.00 -16.13 2.18
CA SER A 432 -16.89 -17.28 2.38
C SER A 432 -18.34 -16.82 2.51
N PRO A 433 -19.34 -17.69 2.26
CA PRO A 433 -20.74 -17.33 2.44
C PRO A 433 -21.10 -16.87 3.86
N ALA A 434 -20.32 -17.30 4.86
CA ALA A 434 -20.57 -16.98 6.27
C ALA A 434 -19.92 -15.66 6.72
N THR A 435 -18.87 -15.20 6.02
CA THR A 435 -18.05 -14.06 6.46
C THR A 435 -18.09 -12.88 5.50
N GLY A 436 -18.42 -13.10 4.22
CA GLY A 436 -18.15 -12.12 3.18
C GLY A 436 -16.65 -12.04 2.86
N ALA A 437 -16.29 -11.08 2.01
CA ALA A 437 -14.91 -10.85 1.58
C ALA A 437 -14.16 -9.94 2.56
N HIS A 438 -12.93 -10.31 2.91
CA HIS A 438 -12.05 -9.49 3.74
C HIS A 438 -10.61 -9.56 3.25
N ALA A 439 -9.90 -8.45 3.39
CA ALA A 439 -8.48 -8.36 3.07
C ALA A 439 -7.62 -8.78 4.27
N VAL A 440 -6.63 -9.62 4.03
CA VAL A 440 -5.59 -10.00 4.98
C VAL A 440 -4.25 -9.57 4.37
N LYS A 441 -3.38 -8.89 5.13
CA LYS A 441 -2.12 -8.36 4.58
C LYS A 441 -0.93 -8.52 5.50
N GLY A 442 0.26 -8.30 4.93
CA GLY A 442 1.51 -8.19 5.67
C GLY A 442 1.82 -9.43 6.51
N GLN A 443 2.28 -9.20 7.74
CA GLN A 443 2.71 -10.28 8.64
C GLN A 443 1.55 -11.11 9.21
N ILE A 444 0.34 -10.55 9.22
CA ILE A 444 -0.87 -11.30 9.60
C ILE A 444 -1.20 -12.31 8.50
N ASP A 445 -1.18 -11.88 7.24
CA ASP A 445 -1.38 -12.76 6.08
C ASP A 445 -0.31 -13.83 5.99
N ALA A 446 0.95 -13.46 6.20
CA ALA A 446 2.07 -14.41 6.20
C ALA A 446 1.90 -15.52 7.24
N LEU A 447 1.46 -15.19 8.47
CA LEU A 447 1.18 -16.20 9.49
C LEU A 447 -0.05 -17.04 9.13
N TRP A 448 -1.12 -16.40 8.67
CA TRP A 448 -2.34 -17.11 8.28
C TRP A 448 -2.08 -18.11 7.15
N ALA A 449 -1.30 -17.71 6.14
CA ALA A 449 -0.82 -18.57 5.07
C ALA A 449 0.03 -19.74 5.60
N GLN A 450 0.97 -19.47 6.51
CA GLN A 450 1.78 -20.50 7.16
C GLN A 450 0.94 -21.53 7.93
N GLU A 451 -0.18 -21.11 8.55
CA GLU A 451 -1.08 -22.01 9.28
C GLU A 451 -2.07 -22.77 8.37
N GLY A 452 -2.08 -22.51 7.06
CA GLY A 452 -2.97 -23.17 6.09
C GLY A 452 -4.21 -22.36 5.69
N GLU A 453 -4.16 -21.04 5.83
CA GLU A 453 -5.20 -20.09 5.39
C GLU A 453 -6.60 -20.48 5.91
N SER A 454 -7.60 -20.51 5.04
CA SER A 454 -8.98 -20.86 5.37
C SER A 454 -9.16 -22.31 5.83
N THR A 455 -8.18 -23.17 5.58
CA THR A 455 -8.20 -24.57 6.07
C THR A 455 -7.57 -24.73 7.45
N SER A 456 -6.90 -23.69 7.95
CA SER A 456 -6.38 -23.63 9.31
C SER A 456 -7.51 -23.66 10.35
N PHE A 457 -7.15 -23.83 11.62
CA PHE A 457 -8.11 -23.73 12.71
C PHE A 457 -8.83 -22.37 12.72
N LEU A 458 -8.12 -21.28 12.39
CA LEU A 458 -8.67 -19.91 12.39
C LEU A 458 -9.85 -19.76 11.43
N GLY A 459 -9.80 -20.43 10.27
CA GLY A 459 -10.79 -20.30 9.21
C GLY A 459 -10.65 -18.97 8.46
N TYR A 460 -11.77 -18.44 7.98
CA TYR A 460 -11.82 -17.18 7.23
C TYR A 460 -11.70 -15.95 8.15
N PRO A 461 -11.14 -14.82 7.66
CA PRO A 461 -11.29 -13.52 8.32
C PRO A 461 -12.77 -13.14 8.44
N VAL A 462 -13.13 -12.44 9.52
CA VAL A 462 -14.51 -11.95 9.78
C VAL A 462 -14.56 -10.43 9.93
N ALA A 463 -13.41 -9.77 9.84
CA ALA A 463 -13.26 -8.33 9.92
C ALA A 463 -11.96 -7.89 9.25
N GLU A 464 -11.90 -6.62 8.85
CA GLU A 464 -10.66 -5.99 8.40
C GLU A 464 -9.65 -5.87 9.54
N GLU A 465 -8.37 -5.81 9.17
CA GLU A 465 -7.28 -5.59 10.11
C GLU A 465 -7.41 -4.22 10.81
N ARG A 466 -7.34 -4.22 12.14
CA ARG A 466 -7.35 -3.03 12.98
C ARG A 466 -5.93 -2.74 13.48
N CYS A 467 -5.35 -1.64 13.00
CA CYS A 467 -4.04 -1.13 13.39
C CYS A 467 -4.12 0.11 14.29
N GLY A 468 -2.95 0.61 14.73
CA GLY A 468 -2.84 1.77 15.62
C GLY A 468 -3.03 1.42 17.09
N LEU A 469 -2.82 0.15 17.44
CA LEU A 469 -2.93 -0.34 18.81
C LEU A 469 -1.63 -0.07 19.59
N ALA A 470 -1.67 -0.28 20.91
CA ALA A 470 -0.51 -0.09 21.78
C ALA A 470 0.72 -0.84 21.25
N GLY A 471 1.90 -0.20 21.33
CA GLY A 471 3.14 -0.76 20.78
C GLY A 471 3.21 -0.80 19.25
N GLY A 472 2.35 -0.04 18.55
CA GLY A 472 2.29 -0.03 17.08
C GLY A 472 1.64 -1.28 16.50
N GLY A 473 0.83 -1.98 17.29
CA GLY A 473 0.29 -3.28 16.91
C GLY A 473 -0.94 -3.21 16.01
N CYS A 474 -1.22 -4.37 15.40
CA CYS A 474 -2.40 -4.65 14.61
C CYS A 474 -3.04 -5.96 15.05
N THR A 475 -4.35 -6.09 14.87
CA THR A 475 -5.08 -7.34 15.10
C THR A 475 -6.09 -7.58 13.99
N GLN A 476 -6.31 -8.83 13.62
CA GLN A 476 -7.38 -9.22 12.72
C GLN A 476 -8.13 -10.42 13.28
N ALA A 477 -9.47 -10.33 13.26
CA ALA A 477 -10.35 -11.39 13.73
C ALA A 477 -10.67 -12.38 12.62
N PHE A 478 -10.67 -13.66 12.98
CA PHE A 478 -11.02 -14.81 12.16
C PHE A 478 -12.16 -15.59 12.82
N GLN A 479 -12.81 -16.48 12.08
CA GLN A 479 -13.97 -17.24 12.56
C GLN A 479 -13.77 -17.90 13.93
N ARG A 480 -12.56 -18.42 14.18
CA ARG A 480 -12.25 -19.17 15.42
C ARG A 480 -11.00 -18.66 16.15
N GLY A 481 -10.60 -17.42 15.91
CA GLY A 481 -9.44 -16.85 16.58
C GLY A 481 -9.12 -15.43 16.16
N THR A 482 -8.01 -14.92 16.67
CA THR A 482 -7.48 -13.60 16.31
C THR A 482 -6.00 -13.76 16.02
N ILE A 483 -5.50 -13.10 14.98
CA ILE A 483 -4.06 -12.91 14.82
C ILE A 483 -3.73 -11.50 15.30
N ALA A 484 -2.76 -11.41 16.22
CA ALA A 484 -2.21 -10.16 16.71
C ALA A 484 -0.76 -10.01 16.25
N TRP A 485 -0.36 -8.81 15.85
CA TRP A 485 0.99 -8.49 15.41
C TRP A 485 1.49 -7.22 16.08
N THR A 486 2.77 -7.20 16.46
CA THR A 486 3.51 -5.98 16.79
C THR A 486 4.91 -6.05 16.16
N PRO A 487 5.58 -4.91 15.93
CA PRO A 487 6.97 -4.91 15.46
C PRO A 487 7.93 -5.69 16.38
N ALA A 488 7.67 -5.70 17.69
CA ALA A 488 8.54 -6.34 18.67
C ALA A 488 8.35 -7.86 18.77
N ILE A 489 7.13 -8.36 18.58
CA ILE A 489 6.77 -9.76 18.83
C ILE A 489 6.59 -10.55 17.51
N GLY A 490 6.21 -9.88 16.44
CA GLY A 490 5.72 -10.51 15.21
C GLY A 490 4.27 -10.99 15.34
N ALA A 491 3.79 -11.72 14.33
CA ALA A 491 2.41 -12.19 14.29
C ALA A 491 2.25 -13.45 15.15
N ARG A 492 1.15 -13.52 15.90
CA ARG A 492 0.77 -14.66 16.75
C ARG A 492 -0.73 -14.86 16.70
N SER A 493 -1.16 -16.10 16.47
CA SER A 493 -2.56 -16.51 16.51
C SER A 493 -2.96 -16.89 17.94
N VAL A 494 -4.16 -16.49 18.36
CA VAL A 494 -4.82 -16.95 19.58
C VAL A 494 -6.12 -17.63 19.15
N LYS A 495 -6.36 -18.86 19.60
CA LYS A 495 -7.36 -19.76 19.01
C LYS A 495 -8.45 -20.16 20.02
N GLY A 496 -9.64 -20.43 19.50
CA GLY A 496 -10.73 -21.11 20.21
C GLY A 496 -11.13 -20.42 21.52
N GLU A 497 -11.33 -21.21 22.57
CA GLU A 497 -11.73 -20.69 23.88
C GLU A 497 -10.66 -19.80 24.52
N MET A 498 -9.37 -20.02 24.24
CA MET A 498 -8.32 -19.12 24.72
C MET A 498 -8.43 -17.74 24.08
N ASN A 499 -8.78 -17.67 22.80
CA ASN A 499 -9.10 -16.41 22.14
C ASN A 499 -10.33 -15.75 22.77
N ALA A 500 -11.41 -16.50 22.99
CA ALA A 500 -12.62 -15.95 23.63
C ALA A 500 -12.33 -15.43 25.05
N SER A 501 -11.50 -16.14 25.80
CA SER A 501 -11.05 -15.74 27.14
C SER A 501 -10.21 -14.45 27.11
N TRP A 502 -9.28 -14.33 26.16
CA TRP A 502 -8.42 -13.16 25.99
C TRP A 502 -9.19 -11.94 25.46
N THR A 503 -10.00 -12.11 24.42
CA THR A 503 -10.78 -10.99 23.83
C THR A 503 -11.88 -10.51 24.75
N GLY A 504 -12.53 -11.41 25.51
CA GLY A 504 -13.48 -11.05 26.56
C GLY A 504 -12.89 -10.22 27.70
N ASP A 505 -11.58 -10.20 27.85
CA ASP A 505 -10.83 -9.41 28.85
C ASP A 505 -10.27 -8.09 28.26
N GLY A 506 -10.66 -7.73 27.05
CA GLY A 506 -10.14 -6.54 26.35
C GLY A 506 -8.90 -6.81 25.47
N ALA A 507 -8.58 -8.07 25.20
CA ALA A 507 -7.49 -8.50 24.34
C ALA A 507 -6.14 -7.88 24.75
N GLN A 508 -5.40 -7.29 23.80
CA GLN A 508 -4.11 -6.64 24.05
C GLN A 508 -4.19 -5.44 25.01
N ALA A 509 -5.36 -4.80 25.12
CA ALA A 509 -5.59 -3.72 26.08
C ALA A 509 -5.95 -4.25 27.47
N GLY A 510 -6.28 -5.55 27.56
CA GLY A 510 -6.58 -6.27 28.79
C GLY A 510 -5.35 -6.60 29.61
N TYR A 511 -5.54 -7.44 30.64
CA TYR A 511 -4.47 -7.73 31.61
C TYR A 511 -3.28 -8.44 30.97
N LEU A 512 -3.51 -9.41 30.08
CA LEU A 512 -2.44 -10.25 29.54
C LEU A 512 -1.53 -9.52 28.55
N GLY A 513 -2.02 -8.49 27.85
CA GLY A 513 -1.28 -7.86 26.76
C GLY A 513 -1.29 -8.71 25.48
N TYR A 514 -0.25 -8.57 24.66
CA TYR A 514 -0.08 -9.33 23.43
C TYR A 514 0.40 -10.77 23.69
N PRO A 515 -0.01 -11.76 22.86
CA PRO A 515 0.58 -13.10 22.87
C PRO A 515 2.05 -13.04 22.46
N THR A 516 2.95 -13.67 23.22
CA THR A 516 4.40 -13.64 22.98
C THR A 516 4.93 -14.92 22.34
N ALA A 517 4.21 -16.03 22.50
CA ALA A 517 4.58 -17.34 21.98
C ALA A 517 3.45 -17.99 21.18
N ALA A 518 3.81 -18.98 20.35
CA ALA A 518 2.84 -19.88 19.75
C ALA A 518 2.16 -20.75 20.83
N GLU A 519 0.93 -21.16 20.56
CA GLU A 519 0.18 -22.08 21.41
C GLU A 519 0.91 -23.43 21.54
N ARG A 520 1.07 -23.92 22.78
CA ARG A 520 1.67 -25.22 23.09
C ARG A 520 0.59 -26.19 23.58
N CYS A 521 0.24 -27.14 22.73
CA CYS A 521 -0.71 -28.22 23.02
C CYS A 521 -0.01 -29.54 23.37
N GLY A 522 -0.79 -30.53 23.82
CA GLY A 522 -0.28 -31.84 24.26
C GLY A 522 0.14 -31.87 25.73
N LEU A 523 -0.37 -30.92 26.52
CA LEU A 523 -0.16 -30.87 27.96
C LEU A 523 -0.97 -31.99 28.65
N PRO A 524 -0.67 -32.33 29.92
CA PRO A 524 -1.46 -33.28 30.71
C PRO A 524 -2.96 -33.01 30.58
N GLY A 525 -3.79 -34.06 30.61
CA GLY A 525 -5.24 -33.92 30.42
C GLY A 525 -5.67 -33.44 29.02
N GLY A 526 -4.76 -33.41 28.03
CA GLY A 526 -5.05 -32.96 26.67
C GLY A 526 -5.09 -31.43 26.52
N GLY A 527 -4.45 -30.71 27.45
CA GLY A 527 -4.50 -29.25 27.48
C GLY A 527 -3.58 -28.54 26.49
N CYS A 528 -3.80 -27.24 26.37
CA CYS A 528 -2.99 -26.28 25.62
C CYS A 528 -2.70 -25.05 26.49
N SER A 529 -1.62 -24.34 26.22
CA SER A 529 -1.32 -23.07 26.89
C SER A 529 -0.57 -22.12 25.96
N GLN A 530 -0.81 -20.83 26.14
CA GLN A 530 -0.14 -19.77 25.38
C GLN A 530 0.35 -18.67 26.31
N ALA A 531 1.59 -18.24 26.10
CA ALA A 531 2.20 -17.14 26.84
C ALA A 531 1.88 -15.78 26.20
N PHE A 532 1.74 -14.78 27.06
CA PHE A 532 1.46 -13.38 26.79
C PHE A 532 2.48 -12.52 27.55
N GLU A 533 2.50 -11.22 27.27
CA GLU A 533 3.45 -10.27 27.91
C GLU A 533 3.38 -10.29 29.44
N ARG A 534 2.19 -10.47 30.00
CA ARG A 534 1.94 -10.41 31.45
C ARG A 534 1.23 -11.64 32.00
N GLY A 535 1.32 -12.75 31.29
CA GLY A 535 1.05 -14.07 31.83
C GLY A 535 0.67 -15.10 30.79
N ALA A 536 -0.26 -15.99 31.10
CA ALA A 536 -0.63 -17.08 30.20
C ALA A 536 -2.14 -17.37 30.18
N THR A 537 -2.60 -17.89 29.04
CA THR A 537 -3.84 -18.67 28.99
C THR A 537 -3.49 -20.16 29.08
N SER A 538 -4.32 -20.91 29.80
CA SER A 538 -4.28 -22.38 29.87
C SER A 538 -5.67 -22.90 29.56
N TRP A 539 -5.75 -23.93 28.73
CA TRP A 539 -6.98 -24.59 28.36
C TRP A 539 -6.86 -26.11 28.56
N SER A 540 -7.94 -26.75 28.97
CA SER A 540 -8.11 -28.20 28.88
C SER A 540 -9.59 -28.51 28.63
N PRO A 541 -9.92 -29.72 28.12
CA PRO A 541 -11.32 -30.14 27.98
C PRO A 541 -12.11 -30.11 29.30
N ALA A 542 -11.43 -30.25 30.44
CA ALA A 542 -12.07 -30.27 31.76
C ALA A 542 -12.26 -28.88 32.37
N THR A 543 -11.36 -27.93 32.08
CA THR A 543 -11.32 -26.62 32.75
C THR A 543 -11.79 -25.46 31.87
N GLY A 544 -11.82 -25.64 30.54
CA GLY A 544 -11.93 -24.54 29.60
C GLY A 544 -10.72 -23.60 29.69
N ALA A 545 -10.83 -22.42 29.05
CA ALA A 545 -9.74 -21.45 28.96
C ALA A 545 -9.67 -20.50 30.17
N VAL A 546 -8.60 -20.62 30.94
CA VAL A 546 -8.35 -19.87 32.17
C VAL A 546 -7.06 -19.06 32.06
N ARG A 547 -7.09 -17.82 32.54
CA ARG A 547 -5.95 -16.90 32.57
C ARG A 547 -5.19 -17.03 33.89
N VAL A 548 -3.87 -17.12 33.85
CA VAL A 548 -2.96 -17.14 35.00
C VAL A 548 -1.94 -16.02 34.80
N LYS A 549 -1.66 -15.21 35.83
CA LYS A 549 -0.79 -14.04 35.70
C LYS A 549 0.00 -13.71 36.97
N GLY A 550 1.05 -12.93 36.80
CA GLY A 550 1.83 -12.32 37.88
C GLY A 550 2.38 -13.35 38.86
N SER A 551 2.46 -12.98 40.15
CA SER A 551 3.08 -13.86 41.16
C SER A 551 2.37 -15.20 41.35
N ILE A 552 1.09 -15.31 41.02
CA ILE A 552 0.37 -16.58 41.05
C ILE A 552 0.91 -17.53 39.95
N GLU A 553 1.12 -16.99 38.75
CA GLU A 553 1.75 -17.72 37.66
C GLU A 553 3.20 -18.09 37.98
N ASP A 554 3.98 -17.19 38.57
CA ASP A 554 5.37 -17.46 38.95
C ASP A 554 5.46 -18.67 39.89
N VAL A 555 4.57 -18.76 40.88
CA VAL A 555 4.50 -19.91 41.79
C VAL A 555 4.08 -21.17 41.04
N TRP A 556 3.01 -21.10 40.26
CA TRP A 556 2.51 -22.27 39.54
C TRP A 556 3.53 -22.82 38.54
N THR A 557 4.19 -21.95 37.77
CA THR A 557 5.23 -22.33 36.83
C THR A 557 6.48 -22.85 37.53
N GLY A 558 6.89 -22.23 38.64
CA GLY A 558 7.99 -22.70 39.49
C GLY A 558 7.74 -24.09 40.10
N GLU A 559 6.48 -24.50 40.24
CA GLU A 559 6.09 -25.82 40.72
C GLU A 559 5.81 -26.85 39.60
N GLY A 560 6.23 -26.55 38.36
CA GLY A 560 6.10 -27.46 37.21
C GLY A 560 4.83 -27.27 36.38
N ALA A 561 4.06 -26.20 36.63
CA ALA A 561 2.86 -25.83 35.90
C ALA A 561 1.87 -27.02 35.76
N HIS A 562 1.41 -27.27 34.53
CA HIS A 562 0.50 -28.36 34.17
C HIS A 562 1.01 -29.76 34.56
N ALA A 563 2.33 -29.98 34.52
CA ALA A 563 2.94 -31.25 34.93
C ALA A 563 3.16 -31.35 36.44
N GLY A 564 3.09 -30.20 37.13
CA GLY A 564 3.20 -30.08 38.57
C GLY A 564 1.99 -30.62 39.32
N TYR A 565 2.10 -30.63 40.66
CA TYR A 565 1.02 -31.13 41.51
C TYR A 565 -0.27 -30.33 41.34
N LEU A 566 -0.21 -29.00 41.22
CA LEU A 566 -1.41 -28.17 41.12
C LEU A 566 -2.29 -28.53 39.91
N GLY A 567 -1.66 -28.92 38.79
CA GLY A 567 -2.36 -29.25 37.55
C GLY A 567 -2.86 -28.00 36.82
N HIS A 568 -3.98 -28.13 36.10
CA HIS A 568 -4.58 -27.01 35.38
C HIS A 568 -5.26 -26.01 36.31
N PRO A 569 -5.23 -24.71 35.98
CA PRO A 569 -6.10 -23.73 36.63
C PRO A 569 -7.56 -24.01 36.26
N THR A 570 -8.47 -23.90 37.24
CA THR A 570 -9.89 -24.24 37.09
C THR A 570 -10.81 -23.02 37.10
N ALA A 571 -10.28 -21.86 37.47
CA ALA A 571 -11.00 -20.59 37.42
C ALA A 571 -10.02 -19.43 37.27
N ASN A 572 -10.47 -18.32 36.67
CA ASN A 572 -9.70 -17.08 36.64
C ASN A 572 -9.43 -16.60 38.07
N GLU A 573 -8.31 -15.90 38.23
CA GLU A 573 -7.93 -15.26 39.49
C GLU A 573 -9.04 -14.34 40.03
N ARG A 574 -9.35 -14.47 41.32
CA ARG A 574 -10.27 -13.61 42.05
C ARG A 574 -9.48 -12.68 42.96
N CYS A 575 -9.50 -11.39 42.68
CA CYS A 575 -8.85 -10.33 43.45
C CYS A 575 -9.84 -9.52 44.29
N GLY A 576 -9.33 -8.57 45.08
CA GLY A 576 -10.13 -7.74 45.99
C GLY A 576 -10.53 -8.48 47.27
N LEU A 577 -9.75 -9.49 47.64
CA LEU A 577 -9.97 -10.28 48.85
C LEU A 577 -9.45 -9.53 50.09
N ALA A 578 -9.73 -10.07 51.28
CA ALA A 578 -9.22 -9.54 52.54
C ALA A 578 -7.70 -9.26 52.45
N GLY A 579 -7.24 -8.15 53.04
CA GLY A 579 -5.84 -7.73 52.95
C GLY A 579 -5.38 -7.31 51.55
N GLY A 580 -6.29 -7.07 50.61
CA GLY A 580 -5.98 -6.66 49.24
C GLY A 580 -5.43 -7.77 48.35
N GLY A 581 -5.61 -9.04 48.74
CA GLY A 581 -5.03 -10.18 48.05
C GLY A 581 -5.90 -10.74 46.91
N CYS A 582 -5.34 -11.78 46.29
CA CYS A 582 -5.93 -12.52 45.19
C CYS A 582 -5.78 -14.03 45.41
N THR A 583 -6.65 -14.81 44.77
CA THR A 583 -6.59 -16.27 44.83
C THR A 583 -6.92 -16.88 43.49
N GLN A 584 -6.31 -18.02 43.17
CA GLN A 584 -6.64 -18.79 41.98
C GLN A 584 -6.72 -20.28 42.30
N ARG A 585 -7.79 -20.90 41.80
CA ARG A 585 -8.06 -22.33 41.97
C ARG A 585 -7.39 -23.13 40.86
N PHE A 586 -6.80 -24.25 41.26
CA PHE A 586 -6.25 -25.28 40.40
C PHE A 586 -6.91 -26.62 40.75
N GLU A 587 -6.74 -27.63 39.89
CA GLU A 587 -7.34 -28.96 40.06
C GLU A 587 -7.09 -29.53 41.46
N ARG A 588 -5.85 -29.41 41.97
CA ARG A 588 -5.43 -30.04 43.24
C ARG A 588 -4.97 -29.05 44.31
N GLY A 589 -5.28 -27.77 44.16
CA GLY A 589 -4.94 -26.78 45.19
C GLY A 589 -5.32 -25.35 44.83
N THR A 590 -4.89 -24.41 45.65
CA THR A 590 -5.17 -22.98 45.49
C THR A 590 -3.85 -22.23 45.62
N VAL A 591 -3.58 -21.27 44.73
CA VAL A 591 -2.49 -20.31 44.93
C VAL A 591 -3.11 -19.02 45.43
N ALA A 592 -2.65 -18.54 46.58
CA ALA A 592 -3.13 -17.31 47.20
C ALA A 592 -1.97 -16.31 47.28
N TRP A 593 -2.27 -15.05 47.01
CA TRP A 593 -1.32 -13.95 47.07
C TRP A 593 -1.88 -12.82 47.92
N SER A 594 -1.05 -12.20 48.75
CA SER A 594 -1.33 -10.91 49.36
C SER A 594 -0.08 -10.04 49.38
N PRO A 595 -0.21 -8.70 49.49
CA PRO A 595 0.95 -7.81 49.64
C PRO A 595 1.84 -8.18 50.83
N ALA A 596 1.27 -8.77 51.90
CA ALA A 596 2.00 -9.13 53.12
C ALA A 596 2.73 -10.48 53.02
N THR A 597 2.22 -11.43 52.24
CA THR A 597 2.71 -12.83 52.25
C THR A 597 3.35 -13.29 50.94
N GLY A 598 3.14 -12.54 49.85
CA GLY A 598 3.48 -12.99 48.51
C GLY A 598 2.58 -14.14 48.06
N ALA A 599 2.88 -14.74 46.91
CA ALA A 599 2.11 -15.87 46.38
C ALA A 599 2.60 -17.18 47.00
N ARG A 600 1.66 -18.02 47.45
CA ARG A 600 1.93 -19.37 47.97
C ARG A 600 0.85 -20.34 47.52
N SER A 601 1.26 -21.54 47.12
CA SER A 601 0.35 -22.66 46.88
C SER A 601 -0.08 -23.30 48.20
N VAL A 602 -1.33 -23.70 48.29
CA VAL A 602 -1.91 -24.56 49.33
C VAL A 602 -2.47 -25.79 48.61
N LYS A 603 -2.10 -27.00 49.02
CA LYS A 603 -2.34 -28.22 48.22
C LYS A 603 -3.20 -29.25 48.95
N GLY A 604 -3.87 -30.10 48.17
CA GLY A 604 -4.53 -31.32 48.65
C GLY A 604 -5.45 -31.12 49.85
N SER A 605 -5.28 -31.96 50.89
CA SER A 605 -6.09 -31.91 52.10
C SER A 605 -5.85 -30.66 52.95
N ILE A 606 -4.66 -30.05 52.88
CA ILE A 606 -4.39 -28.78 53.56
C ILE A 606 -5.23 -27.67 52.94
N ASP A 607 -5.30 -27.60 51.61
CA ASP A 607 -6.18 -26.66 50.90
C ASP A 607 -7.66 -26.89 51.20
N ALA A 608 -8.10 -28.15 51.21
CA ALA A 608 -9.47 -28.49 51.57
C ALA A 608 -9.83 -28.01 52.99
N SER A 609 -8.92 -28.22 53.95
CA SER A 609 -9.10 -27.75 55.33
C SER A 609 -9.07 -26.22 55.44
N TRP A 610 -8.16 -25.55 54.74
CA TRP A 610 -8.08 -24.08 54.72
C TRP A 610 -9.35 -23.46 54.11
N ARG A 611 -9.83 -23.98 52.99
CA ARG A 611 -11.07 -23.51 52.35
C ARG A 611 -12.31 -23.78 53.19
N ALA A 612 -12.35 -24.88 53.95
CA ALA A 612 -13.45 -25.15 54.87
C ALA A 612 -13.54 -24.12 56.02
N ASP A 613 -12.44 -23.44 56.35
CA ASP A 613 -12.41 -22.33 57.32
C ASP A 613 -12.72 -20.96 56.68
N GLY A 614 -13.07 -20.90 55.39
CA GLY A 614 -13.28 -19.66 54.66
C GLY A 614 -12.01 -19.10 53.98
N ALA A 615 -10.96 -19.93 53.86
CA ALA A 615 -9.68 -19.59 53.22
C ALA A 615 -9.05 -18.32 53.83
N GLN A 616 -8.59 -17.38 53.01
CA GLN A 616 -7.97 -16.14 53.47
C GLN A 616 -8.90 -15.23 54.29
N ALA A 617 -10.22 -15.39 54.17
CA ALA A 617 -11.20 -14.69 54.98
C ALA A 617 -11.45 -15.38 56.34
N GLY A 618 -10.96 -16.61 56.49
CA GLY A 618 -11.04 -17.42 57.71
C GLY A 618 -10.14 -16.93 58.83
N TYR A 619 -10.06 -17.74 59.89
CA TYR A 619 -9.22 -17.42 61.04
C TYR A 619 -7.74 -17.44 60.68
N LEU A 620 -7.32 -18.43 59.89
CA LEU A 620 -5.89 -18.62 59.60
C LEU A 620 -5.28 -17.50 58.74
N GLY A 621 -6.08 -16.84 57.88
CA GLY A 621 -5.59 -15.83 56.95
C GLY A 621 -4.81 -16.44 55.78
N TYR A 622 -3.86 -15.69 55.22
CA TYR A 622 -3.03 -16.13 54.10
C TYR A 622 -1.93 -17.11 54.53
N PRO A 623 -1.51 -18.04 53.65
CA PRO A 623 -0.31 -18.84 53.83
C PRO A 623 0.95 -17.96 53.88
N THR A 624 1.83 -18.18 54.85
CA THR A 624 3.07 -17.40 55.04
C THR A 624 4.32 -18.15 54.59
N ALA A 625 4.24 -19.48 54.45
CA ALA A 625 5.34 -20.33 54.01
C ALA A 625 4.87 -21.40 53.00
N PRO A 626 5.79 -21.94 52.18
CA PRO A 626 5.52 -23.14 51.40
C PRO A 626 5.14 -24.33 52.30
N GLU A 627 4.36 -25.26 51.74
CA GLU A 627 4.08 -26.53 52.40
C GLU A 627 5.36 -27.36 52.57
N ARG A 628 5.60 -27.85 53.79
CA ARG A 628 6.74 -28.72 54.12
C ARG A 628 6.24 -30.15 54.27
N CYS A 629 6.58 -30.99 53.30
CA CYS A 629 6.25 -32.42 53.27
C CYS A 629 7.47 -33.31 53.54
N GLY A 630 7.24 -34.62 53.69
CA GLY A 630 8.29 -35.59 54.02
C GLY A 630 8.62 -35.63 55.52
N LEU A 631 7.68 -35.18 56.35
CA LEU A 631 7.79 -35.17 57.81
C LEU A 631 7.53 -36.57 58.38
N ALA A 632 7.76 -36.74 59.68
CA ALA A 632 7.51 -38.01 60.36
C ALA A 632 6.10 -38.57 60.05
N GLY A 633 5.98 -39.88 59.85
CA GLY A 633 4.71 -40.50 59.47
C GLY A 633 4.21 -40.13 58.06
N GLY A 634 5.04 -39.52 57.22
CA GLY A 634 4.71 -39.16 55.84
C GLY A 634 3.82 -37.91 55.71
N GLY A 635 3.74 -37.08 56.74
CA GLY A 635 2.87 -35.91 56.75
C GLY A 635 3.46 -34.65 56.14
N CYS A 636 2.64 -33.61 56.12
CA CYS A 636 2.93 -32.27 55.62
C CYS A 636 2.42 -31.21 56.60
N THR A 637 3.06 -30.05 56.65
CA THR A 637 2.53 -28.88 57.37
C THR A 637 2.66 -27.61 56.53
N GLN A 638 1.78 -26.64 56.79
CA GLN A 638 1.89 -25.32 56.20
C GLN A 638 1.51 -24.24 57.22
N ALA A 639 2.34 -23.19 57.28
CA ALA A 639 2.13 -22.04 58.14
C ALA A 639 1.26 -20.97 57.45
N PHE A 640 0.39 -20.36 58.24
CA PHE A 640 -0.50 -19.27 57.89
C PHE A 640 -0.29 -18.10 58.87
N GLU A 641 -0.85 -16.94 58.56
CA GLU A 641 -0.69 -15.72 59.39
C GLU A 641 -1.04 -15.94 60.86
N ARG A 642 -2.05 -16.77 61.15
CA ARG A 642 -2.57 -16.98 62.51
C ARG A 642 -2.59 -18.43 62.99
N GLY A 643 -1.82 -19.32 62.34
CA GLY A 643 -1.68 -20.71 62.79
C GLY A 643 -1.03 -21.63 61.77
N THR A 644 -1.19 -22.92 61.97
CA THR A 644 -0.61 -23.97 61.11
C THR A 644 -1.70 -24.96 60.73
N ILE A 645 -1.67 -25.47 59.50
CA ILE A 645 -2.41 -26.70 59.16
C ILE A 645 -1.40 -27.83 59.06
N ALA A 646 -1.68 -28.92 59.78
CA ALA A 646 -0.88 -30.13 59.75
C ALA A 646 -1.71 -31.29 59.22
N TRP A 647 -1.11 -32.08 58.33
CA TRP A 647 -1.72 -33.25 57.71
C TRP A 647 -0.82 -34.47 57.84
N SER A 648 -1.41 -35.63 58.13
CA SER A 648 -0.76 -36.92 57.96
C SER A 648 -1.74 -37.94 57.38
N PRO A 649 -1.27 -39.05 56.77
CA PRO A 649 -2.14 -40.13 56.34
C PRO A 649 -3.00 -40.71 57.48
N ALA A 650 -2.50 -40.68 58.72
CA ALA A 650 -3.18 -41.25 59.88
C ALA A 650 -4.24 -40.32 60.50
N THR A 651 -4.04 -39.01 60.41
CA THR A 651 -4.86 -38.02 61.15
C THR A 651 -5.71 -37.13 60.25
N GLY A 652 -5.43 -37.06 58.95
CA GLY A 652 -6.01 -36.05 58.07
C GLY A 652 -5.47 -34.65 58.37
N ALA A 653 -6.05 -33.63 57.74
CA ALA A 653 -5.61 -32.24 57.86
C ALA A 653 -6.39 -31.54 58.97
N SER A 654 -5.70 -30.99 59.96
CA SER A 654 -6.33 -30.22 61.04
C SER A 654 -5.64 -28.88 61.26
N ARG A 655 -6.44 -27.86 61.54
CA ARG A 655 -5.97 -26.51 61.85
C ARG A 655 -5.58 -26.43 63.32
N VAL A 656 -4.40 -25.89 63.58
CA VAL A 656 -3.88 -25.58 64.91
C VAL A 656 -3.75 -24.06 64.98
N LYS A 657 -4.41 -23.42 65.94
CA LYS A 657 -4.60 -21.96 65.96
C LYS A 657 -4.06 -21.34 67.25
N GLY A 658 -3.76 -20.03 67.17
CA GLY A 658 -3.50 -19.19 68.34
C GLY A 658 -2.47 -19.75 69.32
N GLN A 659 -2.81 -19.75 70.62
CA GLN A 659 -1.90 -20.21 71.68
C GLN A 659 -1.64 -21.72 71.64
N ILE A 660 -2.58 -22.52 71.14
CA ILE A 660 -2.38 -23.98 70.99
C ILE A 660 -1.29 -24.24 69.96
N ASP A 661 -1.33 -23.55 68.82
CA ASP A 661 -0.29 -23.64 67.79
C ASP A 661 1.08 -23.16 68.30
N ALA A 662 1.13 -22.05 69.02
CA ALA A 662 2.37 -21.55 69.62
C ALA A 662 2.99 -22.58 70.59
N ALA A 663 2.17 -23.20 71.45
CA ALA A 663 2.62 -24.22 72.39
C ALA A 663 3.04 -25.52 71.70
N TRP A 664 2.26 -25.97 70.71
CA TRP A 664 2.58 -27.16 69.92
C TRP A 664 3.91 -27.00 69.18
N ARG A 665 4.12 -25.85 68.52
CA ARG A 665 5.39 -25.55 67.83
C ARG A 665 6.57 -25.43 68.80
N ALA A 666 6.38 -24.83 69.97
CA ALA A 666 7.42 -24.78 71.01
C ALA A 666 7.81 -26.17 71.53
N GLY A 667 6.89 -27.13 71.51
CA GLY A 667 7.11 -28.53 71.87
C GLY A 667 7.69 -29.43 70.76
N GLY A 668 8.11 -28.86 69.63
CA GLY A 668 8.65 -29.62 68.48
C GLY A 668 7.62 -29.95 67.40
N ALA A 669 6.40 -29.42 67.49
CA ALA A 669 5.30 -29.63 66.55
C ALA A 669 5.03 -31.14 66.29
N GLN A 670 4.81 -31.51 65.03
CA GLN A 670 4.53 -32.89 64.62
C GLN A 670 5.69 -33.86 64.89
N ASP A 671 6.92 -33.35 64.99
CA ASP A 671 8.11 -34.14 65.29
C ASP A 671 8.35 -34.25 66.82
N GLY A 672 7.54 -33.55 67.61
CA GLY A 672 7.58 -33.53 69.07
C GLY A 672 6.73 -34.62 69.73
N ALA A 673 6.73 -34.63 71.06
CA ALA A 673 6.10 -35.69 71.86
C ALA A 673 4.58 -35.79 71.73
N LEU A 674 3.89 -34.80 71.14
CA LEU A 674 2.44 -34.84 70.93
C LEU A 674 2.05 -35.46 69.57
N GLY A 675 2.93 -35.35 68.56
CA GLY A 675 2.65 -35.75 67.18
C GLY A 675 1.68 -34.80 66.45
N TYR A 676 1.01 -35.34 65.43
CA TYR A 676 0.01 -34.62 64.62
C TYR A 676 -1.29 -34.37 65.38
N PRO A 677 -2.02 -33.27 65.11
CA PRO A 677 -3.39 -33.07 65.59
C PRO A 677 -4.31 -34.14 65.01
N THR A 678 -5.24 -34.67 65.82
CA THR A 678 -6.20 -35.71 65.42
C THR A 678 -7.61 -35.14 65.18
N GLY A 679 -7.76 -33.82 65.26
CA GLY A 679 -9.02 -33.13 65.07
C GLY A 679 -8.89 -31.62 65.27
N GLU A 680 -9.98 -30.91 65.01
CA GLU A 680 -10.07 -29.46 65.17
C GLU A 680 -10.16 -29.06 66.66
N GLU A 681 -9.81 -27.80 66.95
CA GLU A 681 -9.97 -27.23 68.28
C GLU A 681 -11.44 -27.19 68.71
N LEU A 682 -11.72 -27.63 69.94
CA LEU A 682 -13.05 -27.64 70.53
C LEU A 682 -13.09 -26.67 71.71
N LEU A 683 -14.11 -25.81 71.75
CA LEU A 683 -14.42 -25.03 72.93
C LEU A 683 -15.14 -25.91 73.96
N THR A 684 -14.53 -26.10 75.11
CA THR A 684 -15.06 -26.90 76.22
C THR A 684 -15.37 -26.05 77.45
N ALA A 685 -15.85 -26.69 78.52
CA ALA A 685 -16.05 -26.05 79.82
C ALA A 685 -14.75 -25.49 80.44
N VAL A 686 -13.58 -26.03 80.10
CA VAL A 686 -12.29 -25.59 80.65
C VAL A 686 -11.58 -24.55 79.77
N GLY A 687 -11.85 -24.55 78.46
CA GLY A 687 -11.22 -23.65 77.49
C GLY A 687 -11.16 -24.28 76.10
N TRP A 688 -10.30 -23.75 75.24
CA TRP A 688 -10.04 -24.32 73.91
C TRP A 688 -9.11 -25.52 74.05
N THR A 689 -9.52 -26.69 73.56
CA THR A 689 -8.74 -27.92 73.64
C THR A 689 -8.54 -28.52 72.26
N GLN A 690 -7.39 -29.13 72.03
CA GLN A 690 -7.10 -29.89 70.81
C GLN A 690 -6.39 -31.20 71.14
N ALA A 691 -6.87 -32.27 70.54
CA ALA A 691 -6.27 -33.59 70.65
C ALA A 691 -5.16 -33.78 69.60
N PHE A 692 -4.09 -34.44 70.03
CA PHE A 692 -2.97 -34.87 69.21
C PHE A 692 -2.80 -36.38 69.36
N GLN A 693 -1.98 -36.99 68.51
CA GLN A 693 -1.75 -38.44 68.51
C GLN A 693 -1.41 -39.00 69.91
N THR A 694 -0.66 -38.22 70.69
CA THR A 694 -0.13 -38.65 72.00
C THR A 694 -0.33 -37.59 73.10
N GLY A 695 -1.52 -36.98 73.14
CA GLY A 695 -1.92 -36.08 74.23
C GLY A 695 -2.91 -35.03 73.78
N ARG A 696 -3.07 -33.97 74.59
CA ARG A 696 -3.85 -32.78 74.23
C ARG A 696 -3.20 -31.51 74.75
N ILE A 697 -3.48 -30.42 74.05
CA ILE A 697 -3.19 -29.06 74.54
C ILE A 697 -4.52 -28.40 74.88
N THR A 698 -4.61 -27.81 76.07
CA THR A 698 -5.76 -26.99 76.48
C THR A 698 -5.30 -25.60 76.87
N VAL A 699 -5.86 -24.60 76.21
CA VAL A 699 -5.76 -23.19 76.63
C VAL A 699 -6.99 -22.88 77.45
N THR A 700 -6.81 -22.75 78.77
CA THR A 700 -7.89 -22.48 79.72
C THR A 700 -8.45 -21.07 79.52
N ARG A 701 -9.65 -20.82 80.04
CA ARG A 701 -10.30 -19.49 79.89
C ARG A 701 -9.53 -18.32 80.52
N ASP A 702 -8.67 -18.59 81.50
CA ASP A 702 -7.74 -17.63 82.11
C ASP A 702 -6.40 -17.52 81.36
N GLY A 703 -6.26 -18.17 80.19
CA GLY A 703 -5.11 -18.05 79.30
C GLY A 703 -3.91 -18.94 79.63
N ARG A 704 -4.04 -19.90 80.56
CA ARG A 704 -2.98 -20.87 80.85
C ARG A 704 -2.99 -22.00 79.81
N THR A 705 -1.81 -22.41 79.37
CA THR A 705 -1.66 -23.57 78.48
C THR A 705 -1.29 -24.81 79.29
N LEU A 706 -2.09 -25.87 79.14
CA LEU A 706 -1.89 -27.17 79.79
C LEU A 706 -1.61 -28.22 78.72
N LEU A 707 -0.51 -28.97 78.89
CA LEU A 707 -0.22 -30.19 78.14
C LEU A 707 -0.55 -31.37 79.04
N THR A 708 -1.40 -32.28 78.55
CA THR A 708 -1.84 -33.48 79.31
C THR A 708 -1.92 -34.70 78.43
#